data_AF-A0A7C7DQP2-F1
#
_entry.id   AF-A0A7C7DQP2-F1
#
_cell.length_a   1.000
_cell.length_b   1.000
_cell.length_c   1.000
_cell.angle_alpha   90.00
_cell.angle_beta   90.00
_cell.angle_gamma   90.00
#
_symmetry.space_group_name_H-M   'P 1'
#
loop_
_entity.id
_entity.type
_entity.pdbx_description
1 polymer ?
#
loop_
_entity_poly.entity_id
_entity_poly.type
_entity_poly.pdbx_seq_one_letter_code
_entity_poly.pdbx_strand_id
1 'polypeptide(L)'
;MLADDANARTLLLSEAAQAYYERGSSLAQIAAELGISAHEVNDLLEEARRRGIVQVNVLGPYATNAELEQRLQAHFPSVKAFVLARENRSDAKTNEVLGVLAAQVLADRLQPHSIIGISWGRTLYQMIHALPPMNLPDAEVVQLIGATGSESSPTDGPMLAQLLAHRLGCRATYLHCPVIVESAAGRNALLQERHIREALQRGEKVDIALVGIGSTAPEQSSLLHAGYLDAATLAAMRAAGAVGDICAQHFGANGEWLDIDINRRVIGISLHALAKVGTVIGVASGAVKAVPILAALRGQHVDVLITDDQAARAVLTLVEAHGAPTLPSQPGVEVRASLKSIWKVFDGVPVLRGVDIELRRGEIHAVLGGNGSGKSTLMKILAGIYTADAGSIELDGVPVTIGSPAAAHRLGIYLAPQEPKIFPHLSVLENLILGTELPPAAALEQIRLLTAELGFEANLSAAAGNLSIANQQLVEIMRGLLREARVLILDEPTSTLTSREVDALFVRMRTLAQRGIGIFFISHRLNEILHVSDRVSVLRDGAFVLSAPTSTVKSRDLIRAMLPEGERATEVISRSEAAQAPVGAAAPVLEVRGLTGEMFRDVTFQVRSGEVVGLAGLVGAGRSELARAIVGIDAATAGTVTVAGRTIVRRTPRTCQDAGLVYVPEDRHSHGIFLNLPNLYTMSASILHQLGRPLLSAPAEQRIGARFVEQLRIKVNSLQQVSRTLSGGNQQKTVLAKSLVSAPKVVILDEPTRGIDARARVDVHMLIHELTQQGLGVLLISSDFEEVIELSDRVLVMYHGRLVEELPHAQCQIERITAAAFGLKESRAL
;
A
#
# COMPACT_ATOMS: atom_id res chain seq x y z
N MET A 1 -1.41 54.10 -40.93
CA MET A 1 -0.78 52.81 -41.29
C MET A 1 -0.33 52.01 -40.08
N LEU A 2 0.58 52.47 -39.21
CA LEU A 2 1.04 51.65 -38.05
C LEU A 2 -0.03 51.41 -36.96
N ALA A 3 -1.02 52.30 -36.82
CA ALA A 3 -2.12 52.14 -35.86
C ALA A 3 -3.24 51.19 -36.35
N ASP A 4 -3.45 51.09 -37.67
CA ASP A 4 -4.46 50.19 -38.26
C ASP A 4 -4.02 48.72 -38.15
N ASP A 5 -2.73 48.45 -38.32
CA ASP A 5 -2.17 47.10 -38.31
C ASP A 5 -2.13 46.48 -36.89
N ALA A 6 -1.92 47.32 -35.87
CA ALA A 6 -1.98 46.92 -34.47
C ALA A 6 -3.41 46.57 -34.02
N ASN A 7 -4.42 47.30 -34.50
CA ASN A 7 -5.82 47.00 -34.24
C ASN A 7 -6.30 45.75 -34.98
N ALA A 8 -5.93 45.59 -36.26
CA ALA A 8 -6.24 44.39 -37.04
C ALA A 8 -5.68 43.11 -36.38
N ARG A 9 -4.43 43.18 -35.90
CA ARG A 9 -3.80 42.04 -35.20
C ARG A 9 -4.43 41.76 -33.84
N THR A 10 -4.86 42.77 -33.11
CA THR A 10 -5.57 42.59 -31.83
C THR A 10 -6.95 41.95 -32.04
N LEU A 11 -7.65 42.32 -33.12
CA LEU A 11 -8.89 41.66 -33.54
C LEU A 11 -8.67 40.18 -33.89
N LEU A 12 -7.64 39.87 -34.69
CA LEU A 12 -7.27 38.50 -35.04
C LEU A 12 -6.93 37.64 -33.81
N LEU A 13 -6.18 38.20 -32.85
CA LEU A 13 -5.89 37.54 -31.57
C LEU A 13 -7.16 37.28 -30.76
N SER A 14 -8.08 38.24 -30.72
CA SER A 14 -9.36 38.11 -30.02
C SER A 14 -10.28 37.08 -30.69
N GLU A 15 -10.33 37.06 -32.01
CA GLU A 15 -11.20 36.17 -32.78
C GLU A 15 -10.74 34.71 -32.70
N ALA A 16 -9.42 34.47 -32.81
CA ALA A 16 -8.83 33.14 -32.58
C ALA A 16 -9.05 32.67 -31.13
N ALA A 17 -8.88 33.57 -30.15
CA ALA A 17 -9.13 33.27 -28.75
C ALA A 17 -10.60 32.93 -28.47
N GLN A 18 -11.56 33.69 -28.99
CA GLN A 18 -12.98 33.40 -28.83
C GLN A 18 -13.37 32.07 -29.51
N ALA A 19 -12.85 31.81 -30.71
CA ALA A 19 -13.09 30.54 -31.40
C ALA A 19 -12.61 29.33 -30.58
N TYR A 20 -11.44 29.44 -29.95
CA TYR A 20 -10.84 28.36 -29.17
C TYR A 20 -11.46 28.22 -27.77
N TYR A 21 -11.55 29.31 -27.00
CA TYR A 21 -11.96 29.26 -25.59
C TYR A 21 -13.47 29.39 -25.37
N GLU A 22 -14.20 30.15 -26.20
CA GLU A 22 -15.65 30.33 -26.04
C GLU A 22 -16.44 29.33 -26.89
N ARG A 23 -16.02 29.10 -28.14
CA ARG A 23 -16.72 28.20 -29.07
C ARG A 23 -16.21 26.76 -29.05
N GLY A 24 -15.11 26.47 -28.35
CA GLY A 24 -14.53 25.12 -28.25
C GLY A 24 -14.06 24.54 -29.59
N SER A 25 -13.74 25.39 -30.56
CA SER A 25 -13.32 24.95 -31.89
C SER A 25 -11.89 24.38 -31.85
N SER A 26 -11.66 23.31 -32.61
CA SER A 26 -10.31 22.72 -32.72
C SER A 26 -9.36 23.65 -33.49
N LEU A 27 -8.05 23.53 -33.24
CA LEU A 27 -7.03 24.34 -33.95
C LEU A 27 -7.14 24.23 -35.48
N ALA A 28 -7.53 23.07 -36.00
CA ALA A 28 -7.73 22.86 -37.44
C ALA A 28 -8.96 23.60 -38.00
N GLN A 29 -10.04 23.70 -37.22
CA GLN A 29 -11.24 24.44 -37.61
C GLN A 29 -10.98 25.95 -37.60
N ILE A 30 -10.30 26.46 -36.57
CA ILE A 30 -9.94 27.88 -36.48
C ILE A 30 -8.97 28.27 -37.59
N ALA A 31 -8.02 27.40 -37.90
CA ALA A 31 -7.09 27.56 -39.02
C ALA A 31 -7.84 27.71 -40.36
N ALA A 32 -8.87 26.87 -40.59
CA ALA A 32 -9.70 26.94 -41.78
C ALA A 32 -10.58 28.21 -41.83
N GLU A 33 -11.12 28.65 -40.69
CA GLU A 33 -11.95 29.87 -40.59
C GLU A 33 -11.14 31.15 -40.82
N LEU A 34 -9.93 31.22 -40.28
CA LEU A 34 -9.06 32.39 -40.35
C LEU A 34 -8.11 32.39 -41.57
N GLY A 35 -8.11 31.30 -42.36
CA GLY A 35 -7.26 31.17 -43.54
C GLY A 35 -5.76 31.08 -43.25
N ILE A 36 -5.38 30.55 -42.09
CA ILE A 36 -3.99 30.44 -41.59
C ILE A 36 -3.68 29.00 -41.16
N SER A 37 -2.43 28.69 -40.82
CA SER A 37 -2.05 27.34 -40.36
C SER A 37 -2.40 27.07 -38.89
N ALA A 38 -2.60 25.81 -38.51
CA ALA A 38 -2.86 25.43 -37.10
C ALA A 38 -1.72 25.82 -36.14
N HIS A 39 -0.49 25.91 -36.65
CA HIS A 39 0.66 26.41 -35.90
C HIS A 39 0.54 27.92 -35.64
N GLU A 40 0.17 28.71 -36.65
CA GLU A 40 -0.07 30.14 -36.49
C GLU A 40 -1.26 30.44 -35.58
N VAL A 41 -2.31 29.61 -35.60
CA VAL A 41 -3.41 29.73 -34.62
C VAL A 41 -2.88 29.53 -33.20
N ASN A 42 -2.01 28.53 -32.98
CA ASN A 42 -1.42 28.30 -31.67
C ASN A 42 -0.54 29.48 -31.21
N ASP A 43 0.23 30.06 -32.12
CA ASP A 43 1.05 31.24 -31.84
C ASP A 43 0.19 32.47 -31.52
N LEU A 44 -0.93 32.67 -32.22
CA LEU A 44 -1.92 33.71 -31.91
C LEU A 44 -2.54 33.49 -30.52
N LEU A 45 -2.86 32.26 -30.14
CA LEU A 45 -3.40 31.95 -28.80
C LEU A 45 -2.37 32.22 -27.69
N GLU A 46 -1.10 31.89 -27.91
CA GLU A 46 -0.01 32.21 -26.97
C GLU A 46 0.24 33.72 -26.88
N GLU A 47 0.20 34.43 -28.01
CA GLU A 47 0.34 35.87 -28.06
C GLU A 47 -0.86 36.57 -27.37
N ALA A 48 -2.08 36.07 -27.54
CA ALA A 48 -3.28 36.57 -26.87
C ALA A 48 -3.20 36.41 -25.34
N ARG A 49 -2.64 35.29 -24.84
CA ARG A 49 -2.34 35.09 -23.42
C ARG A 49 -1.27 36.07 -22.91
N ARG A 50 -0.15 36.21 -23.62
CA ARG A 50 0.94 37.12 -23.23
C ARG A 50 0.51 38.59 -23.18
N ARG A 51 -0.35 39.01 -24.09
CA ARG A 51 -0.89 40.38 -24.14
C ARG A 51 -2.04 40.61 -23.16
N GLY A 52 -2.45 39.60 -22.40
CA GLY A 52 -3.55 39.69 -21.43
C GLY A 52 -4.94 39.81 -22.06
N ILE A 53 -5.07 39.53 -23.35
CA ILE A 53 -6.37 39.44 -24.06
C ILE A 53 -7.14 38.21 -23.57
N VAL A 54 -6.42 37.15 -23.20
CA VAL A 54 -6.96 35.95 -22.55
C VAL A 54 -6.38 35.83 -21.14
N GLN A 55 -7.23 35.91 -20.13
CA GLN A 55 -6.90 35.51 -18.76
C GLN A 55 -7.46 34.11 -18.48
N VAL A 56 -6.57 33.15 -18.20
CA VAL A 56 -6.96 31.79 -17.83
C VAL A 56 -7.03 31.71 -16.30
N ASN A 57 -8.23 31.83 -15.76
CA ASN A 57 -8.49 31.57 -14.35
C ASN A 57 -8.88 30.08 -14.20
N VAL A 58 -8.02 29.29 -13.56
CA VAL A 58 -8.38 27.92 -13.16
C VAL A 58 -9.29 28.00 -11.95
N LEU A 59 -10.58 28.16 -12.23
CA LEU A 59 -11.64 28.10 -11.23
C LEU A 59 -12.06 26.62 -11.11
N GLY A 60 -11.48 25.90 -10.16
CA GLY A 60 -12.18 24.72 -9.61
C GLY A 60 -13.52 25.22 -9.05
N PRO A 61 -14.67 24.59 -9.35
CA PRO A 61 -15.96 25.26 -9.19
C PRO A 61 -16.29 25.63 -7.74
N TYR A 62 -15.63 25.03 -6.74
CA TYR A 62 -15.74 25.41 -5.33
C TYR A 62 -14.40 25.21 -4.62
N ALA A 63 -14.03 26.15 -3.77
CA ALA A 63 -12.84 26.01 -2.93
C ALA A 63 -13.09 24.92 -1.87
N THR A 64 -12.19 23.95 -1.77
CA THR A 64 -12.14 23.07 -0.61
C THR A 64 -11.17 23.62 0.44
N ASN A 65 -11.37 23.23 1.69
CA ASN A 65 -10.48 23.59 2.79
C ASN A 65 -9.43 22.50 2.99
N ALA A 66 -8.33 22.59 2.25
CA ALA A 66 -7.24 21.63 2.30
C ALA A 66 -6.65 21.43 3.72
N GLU A 67 -6.64 22.46 4.56
CA GLU A 67 -6.17 22.35 5.95
C GLU A 67 -7.10 21.44 6.77
N LEU A 68 -8.42 21.65 6.69
CA LEU A 68 -9.39 20.82 7.41
C LEU A 68 -9.41 19.39 6.84
N GLU A 69 -9.24 19.22 5.53
CA GLU A 69 -9.09 17.90 4.88
C GLU A 69 -7.87 17.15 5.42
N GLN A 70 -6.70 17.79 5.44
CA GLN A 70 -5.47 17.20 5.97
C GLN A 70 -5.58 16.86 7.46
N ARG A 71 -6.21 17.73 8.27
CA ARG A 71 -6.42 17.47 9.70
C ARG A 71 -7.39 16.30 9.93
N LEU A 72 -8.49 16.24 9.19
CA LEU A 72 -9.40 15.08 9.26
C LEU A 72 -8.70 13.80 8.80
N GLN A 73 -7.92 13.86 7.72
CA GLN A 73 -7.11 12.74 7.22
C GLN A 73 -6.06 12.29 8.24
N ALA A 74 -5.44 13.22 8.97
CA ALA A 74 -4.46 12.89 10.02
C ALA A 74 -5.09 12.16 11.21
N HIS A 75 -6.34 12.50 11.57
CA HIS A 75 -7.07 11.82 12.63
C HIS A 75 -7.77 10.53 12.16
N PHE A 76 -8.12 10.43 10.88
CA PHE A 76 -8.79 9.28 10.26
C PHE A 76 -8.08 8.87 8.96
N PRO A 77 -6.92 8.18 9.02
CA PRO A 77 -6.09 7.89 7.85
C PRO A 77 -6.76 7.02 6.78
N SER A 78 -7.77 6.24 7.14
CA SER A 78 -8.53 5.39 6.22
C SER A 78 -9.61 6.16 5.43
N VAL A 79 -9.89 7.42 5.78
CA VAL A 79 -11.00 8.18 5.20
C VAL A 79 -10.49 9.33 4.35
N LYS A 80 -10.89 9.39 3.08
CA LYS A 80 -10.63 10.55 2.23
C LYS A 80 -11.67 11.64 2.47
N ALA A 81 -11.27 12.74 3.09
CA ALA A 81 -12.18 13.86 3.37
C ALA A 81 -12.15 14.93 2.26
N PHE A 82 -13.32 15.45 1.90
CA PHE A 82 -13.51 16.64 1.08
C PHE A 82 -14.32 17.66 1.88
N VAL A 83 -13.74 18.83 2.15
CA VAL A 83 -14.35 19.85 3.02
C VAL A 83 -14.65 21.11 2.22
N LEU A 84 -15.93 21.42 2.03
CA LEU A 84 -16.35 22.66 1.38
C LEU A 84 -15.89 23.87 2.20
N ALA A 85 -15.17 24.81 1.58
CA ALA A 85 -14.68 26.00 2.26
C ALA A 85 -15.81 26.95 2.66
N ARG A 86 -15.59 27.70 3.75
CA ARG A 86 -16.57 28.64 4.28
C ARG A 86 -16.79 29.81 3.34
N GLU A 87 -18.03 30.03 2.96
CA GLU A 87 -18.49 31.27 2.36
C GLU A 87 -19.75 31.75 3.09
N ASN A 88 -20.05 33.06 3.07
CA ASN A 88 -21.28 33.61 3.67
C ASN A 88 -22.53 33.14 2.90
N ARG A 89 -22.97 31.91 3.16
CA ARG A 89 -24.08 31.22 2.49
C ARG A 89 -25.06 30.68 3.55
N SER A 90 -26.35 30.66 3.22
CA SER A 90 -27.38 30.00 4.03
C SER A 90 -27.28 28.47 3.92
N ASP A 91 -27.69 27.72 4.93
CA ASP A 91 -27.66 26.24 4.98
C ASP A 91 -28.27 25.54 3.73
N ALA A 92 -29.33 26.11 3.15
CA ALA A 92 -29.94 25.59 1.92
C ALA A 92 -28.97 25.65 0.72
N LYS A 93 -28.24 26.77 0.58
CA LYS A 93 -27.22 26.97 -0.45
C LYS A 93 -25.97 26.13 -0.15
N THR A 94 -25.64 25.90 1.11
CA THR A 94 -24.53 25.02 1.50
C THR A 94 -24.80 23.57 1.04
N ASN A 95 -26.01 23.06 1.24
CA ASN A 95 -26.38 21.72 0.79
C ASN A 95 -26.39 21.56 -0.74
N GLU A 96 -26.82 22.59 -1.47
CA GLU A 96 -26.78 22.61 -2.93
C GLU A 96 -25.34 22.49 -3.44
N VAL A 97 -24.44 23.33 -2.91
CA VAL A 97 -23.02 23.33 -3.29
C VAL A 97 -22.31 22.05 -2.89
N LEU A 98 -22.61 21.53 -1.69
CA LEU A 98 -22.08 20.25 -1.23
C LEU A 98 -22.55 19.09 -2.13
N GLY A 99 -23.78 19.18 -2.64
CA GLY A 99 -24.30 18.28 -3.67
C GLY A 99 -23.46 18.33 -4.95
N VAL A 100 -23.09 19.53 -5.43
CA VAL A 100 -22.23 19.66 -6.62
C VAL A 100 -20.84 19.05 -6.39
N LEU A 101 -20.23 19.30 -5.22
CA LEU A 101 -18.95 18.68 -4.85
C LEU A 101 -19.08 17.14 -4.82
N ALA A 102 -20.15 16.63 -4.22
CA ALA A 102 -20.43 15.19 -4.21
C ALA A 102 -20.62 14.61 -5.61
N ALA A 103 -21.26 15.35 -6.52
CA ALA A 103 -21.49 14.91 -7.90
C ALA A 103 -20.17 14.79 -8.67
N GLN A 104 -19.24 15.73 -8.45
CA GLN A 104 -17.90 15.69 -9.02
C GLN A 104 -17.10 14.49 -8.48
N VAL A 105 -17.09 14.30 -7.16
CA VAL A 105 -16.39 13.17 -6.51
C VAL A 105 -16.94 11.81 -7.00
N LEU A 106 -18.25 11.70 -7.21
CA LEU A 106 -18.87 10.53 -7.82
C LEU A 106 -18.44 10.35 -9.28
N ALA A 107 -18.53 11.39 -10.10
CA ALA A 107 -18.19 11.34 -11.52
C ALA A 107 -16.77 10.84 -11.78
N ASP A 108 -15.80 11.27 -10.96
CA ASP A 108 -14.39 10.85 -11.07
C ASP A 108 -14.16 9.35 -10.77
N ARG A 109 -15.14 8.67 -10.17
CA ARG A 109 -15.05 7.26 -9.74
C ARG A 109 -15.92 6.32 -10.56
N LEU A 110 -16.84 6.83 -11.36
CA LEU A 110 -17.74 6.00 -12.16
C LEU A 110 -16.97 5.25 -13.26
N GLN A 111 -17.27 3.96 -13.41
CA GLN A 111 -16.78 3.09 -14.48
C GLN A 111 -17.96 2.58 -15.32
N PRO A 112 -17.75 2.12 -16.57
CA PRO A 112 -18.82 1.65 -17.44
C PRO A 112 -19.72 0.54 -16.86
N HIS A 113 -19.16 -0.31 -15.98
CA HIS A 113 -19.86 -1.45 -15.36
C HIS A 113 -20.15 -1.26 -13.86
N SER A 114 -20.08 -0.02 -13.36
CA SER A 114 -20.29 0.26 -11.94
C SER A 114 -21.70 -0.11 -11.47
N ILE A 115 -21.79 -0.75 -10.30
CA ILE A 115 -23.00 -0.93 -9.53
C ILE A 115 -23.02 0.14 -8.43
N ILE A 116 -23.96 1.08 -8.51
CA ILE A 116 -24.05 2.23 -7.61
C ILE A 116 -25.23 2.06 -6.66
N GLY A 117 -24.94 1.97 -5.36
CA GLY A 117 -25.94 1.93 -4.32
C GLY A 117 -26.31 3.35 -3.91
N ILE A 118 -27.60 3.64 -3.74
CA ILE A 118 -28.06 4.92 -3.20
C ILE A 118 -29.06 4.73 -2.08
N SER A 119 -28.89 5.52 -1.01
CA SER A 119 -29.88 5.61 0.07
C SER A 119 -30.87 6.76 -0.19
N TRP A 120 -31.14 7.58 0.82
CA TRP A 120 -32.15 8.63 0.79
C TRP A 120 -31.59 9.92 1.41
N GLY A 121 -32.20 11.06 1.10
CA GLY A 121 -31.85 12.33 1.73
C GLY A 121 -31.66 13.51 0.79
N ARG A 122 -31.70 14.72 1.38
CA ARG A 122 -31.72 15.99 0.65
C ARG A 122 -30.41 16.31 -0.07
N THR A 123 -29.26 16.01 0.53
CA THR A 123 -27.97 16.30 -0.11
C THR A 123 -27.68 15.35 -1.26
N LEU A 124 -28.10 14.08 -1.15
CA LEU A 124 -28.02 13.11 -2.25
C LEU A 124 -28.94 13.52 -3.42
N TYR A 125 -30.12 14.08 -3.13
CA TYR A 125 -30.97 14.70 -4.14
C TYR A 125 -30.24 15.82 -4.90
N GLN A 126 -29.64 16.78 -4.18
CA GLN A 126 -28.89 17.88 -4.81
C GLN A 126 -27.71 17.38 -5.66
N MET A 127 -27.01 16.35 -5.18
CA MET A 127 -25.93 15.70 -5.92
C MET A 127 -26.40 15.11 -7.25
N ILE A 128 -27.51 14.36 -7.28
CA ILE A 128 -28.05 13.80 -8.52
C ILE A 128 -28.45 14.91 -9.50
N HIS A 129 -28.99 16.02 -9.01
CA HIS A 129 -29.35 17.16 -9.84
C HIS A 129 -28.13 17.86 -10.46
N ALA A 130 -27.03 17.94 -9.72
CA ALA A 130 -25.76 18.50 -10.16
C ALA A 130 -24.96 17.56 -11.08
N LEU A 131 -25.26 16.26 -11.08
CA LEU A 131 -24.58 15.30 -11.94
C LEU A 131 -24.93 15.55 -13.41
N PRO A 132 -23.93 15.71 -14.31
CA PRO A 132 -24.21 15.84 -15.73
C PRO A 132 -24.85 14.55 -16.28
N PRO A 133 -25.70 14.64 -17.32
CA PRO A 133 -26.21 13.44 -17.97
C PRO A 133 -25.05 12.62 -18.56
N MET A 134 -25.04 11.33 -18.25
CA MET A 134 -24.06 10.35 -18.73
C MET A 134 -24.78 9.24 -19.51
N ASN A 135 -24.00 8.42 -20.23
CA ASN A 135 -24.53 7.27 -20.97
C ASN A 135 -23.72 6.02 -20.60
N LEU A 136 -24.08 5.39 -19.48
CA LEU A 136 -23.46 4.19 -18.93
C LEU A 136 -24.47 3.03 -18.94
N PRO A 137 -24.84 2.49 -20.10
CA PRO A 137 -25.93 1.50 -20.21
C PRO A 137 -25.63 0.19 -19.47
N ASP A 138 -24.36 -0.14 -19.25
CA ASP A 138 -23.92 -1.35 -18.54
C ASP A 138 -23.76 -1.14 -17.02
N ALA A 139 -23.97 0.08 -16.53
CA ALA A 139 -24.02 0.37 -15.10
C ALA A 139 -25.38 -0.02 -14.50
N GLU A 140 -25.47 -0.06 -13.18
CA GLU A 140 -26.71 -0.36 -12.47
C GLU A 140 -26.82 0.48 -11.20
N VAL A 141 -28.00 1.05 -10.94
CA VAL A 141 -28.30 1.71 -9.67
C VAL A 141 -29.09 0.76 -8.77
N VAL A 142 -28.76 0.70 -7.49
CA VAL A 142 -29.41 -0.18 -6.51
C VAL A 142 -29.90 0.64 -5.32
N GLN A 143 -31.18 0.52 -4.99
CA GLN A 143 -31.75 1.14 -3.80
C GLN A 143 -31.28 0.41 -2.53
N LEU A 144 -30.65 1.12 -1.60
CA LEU A 144 -30.02 0.53 -0.39
C LEU A 144 -30.95 0.44 0.83
N ILE A 145 -32.07 1.15 0.83
CA ILE A 145 -32.97 1.29 1.98
C ILE A 145 -34.42 1.16 1.51
N GLY A 146 -35.31 0.56 2.33
CA GLY A 146 -36.73 0.51 2.02
C GLY A 146 -37.34 1.90 1.78
N ALA A 147 -38.50 1.94 1.14
CA ALA A 147 -39.22 3.18 0.86
C ALA A 147 -39.68 3.86 2.15
N THR A 148 -39.55 5.19 2.19
CA THR A 148 -39.98 6.05 3.30
C THR A 148 -41.41 6.57 3.13
N GLY A 149 -42.13 6.16 2.07
CA GLY A 149 -43.60 6.21 2.00
C GLY A 149 -44.24 7.60 2.02
N SER A 150 -43.46 8.70 2.04
CA SER A 150 -44.01 10.04 1.96
C SER A 150 -44.36 10.34 0.50
N GLU A 151 -45.66 10.40 0.19
CA GLU A 151 -46.18 10.64 -1.18
C GLU A 151 -45.70 11.97 -1.83
N SER A 152 -44.92 12.80 -1.12
CA SER A 152 -44.55 14.15 -1.55
C SER A 152 -43.10 14.57 -1.27
N SER A 153 -42.19 13.68 -0.85
CA SER A 153 -40.78 14.08 -0.63
C SER A 153 -39.88 13.67 -1.80
N PRO A 154 -39.19 14.62 -2.48
CA PRO A 154 -38.25 14.32 -3.57
C PRO A 154 -36.98 13.59 -3.10
N THR A 155 -36.88 13.24 -1.81
CA THR A 155 -35.71 12.64 -1.19
C THR A 155 -35.87 11.16 -0.85
N ASP A 156 -36.98 10.51 -1.25
CA ASP A 156 -37.22 9.10 -0.97
C ASP A 156 -36.32 8.16 -1.79
N GLY A 157 -35.94 7.02 -1.23
CA GLY A 157 -35.01 6.05 -1.81
C GLY A 157 -35.36 5.60 -3.24
N PRO A 158 -36.62 5.19 -3.53
CA PRO A 158 -37.03 4.80 -4.88
C PRO A 158 -36.87 5.94 -5.89
N MET A 159 -37.26 7.16 -5.50
CA MET A 159 -37.17 8.35 -6.37
C MET A 159 -35.71 8.70 -6.68
N LEU A 160 -34.83 8.67 -5.69
CA LEU A 160 -33.40 8.94 -5.91
C LEU A 160 -32.73 7.87 -6.77
N ALA A 161 -33.07 6.59 -6.56
CA ALA A 161 -32.60 5.51 -7.43
C ALA A 161 -33.03 5.70 -8.89
N GLN A 162 -34.30 6.09 -9.10
CA GLN A 162 -34.83 6.38 -10.43
C GLN A 162 -34.13 7.60 -11.07
N LEU A 163 -33.99 8.71 -10.34
CA LEU A 163 -33.35 9.93 -10.86
C LEU A 163 -31.88 9.68 -11.20
N LEU A 164 -31.13 8.96 -10.36
CA LEU A 164 -29.75 8.63 -10.62
C LEU A 164 -29.61 7.71 -11.84
N ALA A 165 -30.44 6.66 -11.94
CA ALA A 165 -30.43 5.76 -13.10
C ALA A 165 -30.74 6.52 -14.40
N HIS A 166 -31.71 7.43 -14.37
CA HIS A 166 -32.02 8.31 -15.50
C HIS A 166 -30.85 9.24 -15.85
N ARG A 167 -30.16 9.83 -14.86
CA ARG A 167 -28.98 10.65 -15.08
C ARG A 167 -27.80 9.87 -15.67
N LEU A 168 -27.65 8.60 -15.30
CA LEU A 168 -26.57 7.73 -15.78
C LEU A 168 -26.91 6.99 -17.08
N GLY A 169 -28.16 7.00 -17.52
CA GLY A 169 -28.61 6.25 -18.69
C GLY A 169 -28.61 4.74 -18.49
N CYS A 170 -28.90 4.27 -17.26
CA CYS A 170 -28.79 2.86 -16.87
C CYS A 170 -30.05 2.33 -16.16
N ARG A 171 -30.04 1.05 -15.75
CA ARG A 171 -31.17 0.40 -15.06
C ARG A 171 -31.11 0.58 -13.54
N ALA A 172 -32.27 0.54 -12.89
CA ALA A 172 -32.38 0.58 -11.43
C ALA A 172 -32.97 -0.72 -10.85
N THR A 173 -32.39 -1.21 -9.77
CA THR A 173 -32.88 -2.30 -8.92
C THR A 173 -33.49 -1.69 -7.65
N TYR A 174 -34.78 -1.94 -7.43
CA TYR A 174 -35.55 -1.33 -6.35
C TYR A 174 -35.74 -2.29 -5.16
N LEU A 175 -35.81 -1.71 -3.97
CA LEU A 175 -36.12 -2.43 -2.73
C LEU A 175 -37.60 -2.16 -2.38
N HIS A 176 -38.48 -3.02 -2.87
CA HIS A 176 -39.95 -2.88 -2.77
C HIS A 176 -40.50 -3.27 -1.39
N CYS A 177 -40.13 -2.52 -0.36
CA CYS A 177 -40.65 -2.68 1.00
C CYS A 177 -40.57 -1.35 1.77
N PRO A 178 -41.33 -1.17 2.86
CA PRO A 178 -41.13 -0.03 3.75
C PRO A 178 -39.75 -0.09 4.43
N VAL A 179 -39.19 1.09 4.76
CA VAL A 179 -37.93 1.21 5.51
C VAL A 179 -38.02 0.65 6.92
N ILE A 180 -39.16 0.84 7.59
CA ILE A 180 -39.42 0.42 8.97
C ILE A 180 -40.78 -0.28 8.98
N VAL A 181 -40.83 -1.44 9.63
CA VAL A 181 -42.07 -2.19 9.85
C VAL A 181 -42.51 -2.16 11.31
N GLU A 182 -43.72 -2.65 11.60
CA GLU A 182 -44.30 -2.65 12.95
C GLU A 182 -43.56 -3.57 13.94
N SER A 183 -42.96 -4.66 13.47
CA SER A 183 -42.31 -5.64 14.35
C SER A 183 -41.09 -6.32 13.70
N ALA A 184 -40.17 -6.80 14.53
CA ALA A 184 -39.00 -7.56 14.07
C ALA A 184 -39.41 -8.89 13.37
N ALA A 185 -40.52 -9.48 13.79
CA ALA A 185 -41.11 -10.64 13.12
C ALA A 185 -41.60 -10.29 11.72
N GLY A 186 -42.30 -9.16 11.55
CA GLY A 186 -42.71 -8.64 10.25
C GLY A 186 -41.52 -8.34 9.34
N ARG A 187 -40.43 -7.82 9.90
CA ARG A 187 -39.18 -7.58 9.17
C ARG A 187 -38.62 -8.89 8.63
N ASN A 188 -38.48 -9.89 9.51
CA ASN A 188 -37.94 -11.19 9.14
C ASN A 188 -38.81 -11.90 8.08
N ALA A 189 -40.13 -11.74 8.12
CA ALA A 189 -41.04 -12.25 7.10
C ALA A 189 -40.79 -11.61 5.73
N LEU A 190 -40.69 -10.27 5.66
CA LEU A 190 -40.38 -9.57 4.41
C LEU A 190 -38.98 -9.89 3.88
N LEU A 191 -37.99 -10.11 4.75
CA LEU A 191 -36.65 -10.55 4.33
C LEU A 191 -36.65 -11.94 3.68
N GLN A 192 -37.70 -12.76 3.90
CA GLN A 192 -37.85 -14.04 3.20
C GLN A 192 -38.38 -13.87 1.78
N GLU A 193 -39.02 -12.76 1.44
CA GLU A 193 -39.50 -12.50 0.09
C GLU A 193 -38.34 -12.44 -0.91
N ARG A 194 -38.47 -13.19 -2.00
CA ARG A 194 -37.39 -13.37 -2.96
C ARG A 194 -36.86 -12.05 -3.52
N HIS A 195 -37.76 -11.16 -3.93
CA HIS A 195 -37.42 -9.88 -4.55
C HIS A 195 -36.71 -8.92 -3.56
N ILE A 196 -37.12 -8.90 -2.28
CA ILE A 196 -36.46 -8.11 -1.22
C ILE A 196 -35.06 -8.66 -0.97
N ARG A 197 -34.94 -9.98 -0.85
CA ARG A 197 -33.65 -10.66 -0.62
C ARG A 197 -32.67 -10.44 -1.78
N GLU A 198 -33.12 -10.57 -3.02
CA GLU A 198 -32.30 -10.34 -4.21
C GLU A 198 -31.84 -8.88 -4.31
N ALA A 199 -32.72 -7.91 -4.02
CA ALA A 199 -32.35 -6.49 -3.99
C ALA A 199 -31.30 -6.17 -2.90
N LEU A 200 -31.44 -6.73 -1.69
CA LEU A 200 -30.45 -6.55 -0.61
C LEU A 200 -29.12 -7.22 -0.95
N GLN A 201 -29.13 -8.45 -1.48
CA GLN A 201 -27.92 -9.13 -1.95
C GLN A 201 -27.24 -8.39 -3.10
N ARG A 202 -28.01 -7.70 -3.94
CA ARG A 202 -27.46 -6.81 -4.97
C ARG A 202 -26.82 -5.58 -4.33
N GLY A 203 -27.45 -5.01 -3.29
CA GLY A 203 -26.91 -3.92 -2.49
C GLY A 203 -25.57 -4.24 -1.81
N GLU A 204 -25.37 -5.48 -1.37
CA GLU A 204 -24.08 -5.96 -0.82
C GLU A 204 -22.95 -6.03 -1.85
N LYS A 205 -23.27 -6.00 -3.15
CA LYS A 205 -22.32 -6.09 -4.27
C LYS A 205 -22.15 -4.76 -5.00
N VAL A 206 -22.61 -3.68 -4.40
CA VAL A 206 -22.40 -2.33 -4.90
C VAL A 206 -20.91 -2.01 -4.88
N ASP A 207 -20.41 -1.35 -5.93
CA ASP A 207 -19.05 -0.84 -6.01
C ASP A 207 -18.93 0.48 -5.24
N ILE A 208 -19.94 1.35 -5.37
CA ILE A 208 -19.99 2.69 -4.75
C ILE A 208 -21.33 2.89 -4.05
N ALA A 209 -21.34 3.03 -2.72
CA ALA A 209 -22.54 3.35 -1.94
C ALA A 209 -22.61 4.85 -1.60
N LEU A 210 -23.72 5.50 -1.95
CA LEU A 210 -24.02 6.89 -1.70
C LEU A 210 -24.95 7.01 -0.49
N VAL A 211 -24.41 7.50 0.64
CA VAL A 211 -25.13 7.53 1.93
C VAL A 211 -25.14 8.90 2.59
N GLY A 212 -26.28 9.24 3.20
CA GLY A 212 -26.37 10.37 4.12
C GLY A 212 -26.07 9.94 5.55
N ILE A 213 -25.42 10.82 6.33
CA ILE A 213 -25.21 10.60 7.77
C ILE A 213 -26.30 11.38 8.54
N GLY A 214 -27.25 10.64 9.10
CA GLY A 214 -28.37 11.19 9.84
C GLY A 214 -28.03 11.50 11.31
N SER A 215 -28.92 12.25 11.99
CA SER A 215 -28.72 12.67 13.38
C SER A 215 -29.95 12.31 14.19
N THR A 216 -29.73 11.94 15.45
CA THR A 216 -30.80 11.68 16.43
C THR A 216 -31.28 12.95 17.13
N ALA A 217 -30.77 14.13 16.76
CA ALA A 217 -31.29 15.41 17.25
C ALA A 217 -32.74 15.64 16.74
N PRO A 218 -33.72 15.95 17.61
CA PRO A 218 -35.14 16.08 17.24
C PRO A 218 -35.39 17.03 16.07
N GLU A 219 -34.72 18.18 16.04
CA GLU A 219 -34.88 19.18 14.99
C GLU A 219 -34.35 18.72 13.62
N GLN A 220 -33.47 17.71 13.59
CA GLN A 220 -32.76 17.25 12.39
C GLN A 220 -32.99 15.77 12.04
N SER A 221 -33.83 15.06 12.79
CA SER A 221 -34.15 13.66 12.51
C SER A 221 -35.10 13.58 11.33
N SER A 222 -34.58 13.12 10.18
CA SER A 222 -35.39 12.94 8.98
C SER A 222 -36.45 11.84 9.16
N LEU A 223 -36.19 10.85 10.03
CA LEU A 223 -37.14 9.80 10.38
C LEU A 223 -38.29 10.31 11.27
N LEU A 224 -38.02 11.25 12.19
CA LEU A 224 -39.06 11.94 12.96
C LEU A 224 -39.95 12.81 12.04
N HIS A 225 -39.33 13.60 11.16
CA HIS A 225 -40.06 14.45 10.20
C HIS A 225 -40.86 13.65 9.17
N ALA A 226 -40.40 12.45 8.82
CA ALA A 226 -41.12 11.52 7.96
C ALA A 226 -42.22 10.72 8.68
N GLY A 227 -42.40 10.91 10.00
CA GLY A 227 -43.45 10.25 10.78
C GLY A 227 -43.18 8.80 11.18
N TYR A 228 -41.95 8.30 11.01
CA TYR A 228 -41.56 6.93 11.41
C TYR A 228 -41.16 6.79 12.88
N LEU A 229 -40.79 7.90 13.51
CA LEU A 229 -40.47 7.99 14.92
C LEU A 229 -41.43 8.96 15.57
N ASP A 230 -41.84 8.68 16.80
CA ASP A 230 -42.39 9.69 17.68
C ASP A 230 -41.29 10.25 18.60
N ALA A 231 -41.58 11.37 19.26
CA ALA A 231 -40.61 12.01 20.16
C ALA A 231 -40.18 11.08 21.32
N ALA A 232 -41.07 10.18 21.76
CA ALA A 232 -40.81 9.22 22.84
C ALA A 232 -39.81 8.13 22.41
N THR A 233 -39.98 7.57 21.22
CA THR A 233 -39.08 6.57 20.62
C THR A 233 -37.71 7.20 20.36
N LEU A 234 -37.67 8.43 19.81
CA LEU A 234 -36.40 9.14 19.61
C LEU A 234 -35.66 9.39 20.94
N ALA A 235 -36.37 9.77 21.99
CA ALA A 235 -35.79 9.93 23.33
C ALA A 235 -35.25 8.60 23.88
N ALA A 236 -35.99 7.50 23.72
CA ALA A 236 -35.57 6.17 24.15
C ALA A 236 -34.31 5.70 23.41
N MET A 237 -34.24 5.95 22.10
CA MET A 237 -33.05 5.63 21.29
C MET A 237 -31.81 6.39 21.75
N ARG A 238 -31.96 7.69 22.04
CA ARG A 238 -30.87 8.52 22.57
C ARG A 238 -30.44 8.07 23.97
N ALA A 239 -31.38 7.69 24.82
CA ALA A 239 -31.09 7.11 26.13
C ALA A 239 -30.32 5.78 26.02
N ALA A 240 -30.59 5.00 24.95
CA ALA A 240 -29.85 3.79 24.61
C ALA A 240 -28.50 4.05 23.91
N GLY A 241 -28.07 5.31 23.78
CA GLY A 241 -26.76 5.70 23.25
C GLY A 241 -26.73 5.99 21.75
N ALA A 242 -27.87 6.05 21.05
CA ALA A 242 -27.90 6.34 19.62
C ALA A 242 -27.49 7.79 19.31
N VAL A 243 -26.43 7.94 18.53
CA VAL A 243 -25.89 9.27 18.16
C VAL A 243 -26.18 9.65 16.71
N GLY A 244 -26.41 8.67 15.83
CA GLY A 244 -26.68 8.89 14.40
C GLY A 244 -27.14 7.61 13.70
N ASP A 245 -27.40 7.72 12.41
CA ASP A 245 -27.81 6.62 11.54
C ASP A 245 -27.24 6.75 10.12
N ILE A 246 -27.02 5.62 9.47
CA ILE A 246 -26.73 5.49 8.03
C ILE A 246 -27.67 4.42 7.49
N CYS A 247 -28.39 4.71 6.40
CA CYS A 247 -29.42 3.82 5.85
C CYS A 247 -30.48 3.38 6.90
N ALA A 248 -30.85 4.30 7.81
CA ALA A 248 -31.71 4.06 8.99
C ALA A 248 -31.20 3.02 10.00
N GLN A 249 -29.95 2.57 9.86
CA GLN A 249 -29.27 1.74 10.86
C GLN A 249 -28.61 2.66 11.90
N HIS A 250 -29.14 2.67 13.11
CA HIS A 250 -28.67 3.55 14.18
C HIS A 250 -27.43 2.98 14.87
N PHE A 251 -26.48 3.86 15.20
CA PHE A 251 -25.22 3.49 15.84
C PHE A 251 -24.87 4.37 17.04
N GLY A 252 -24.01 3.84 17.91
CA GLY A 252 -23.49 4.50 19.10
C GLY A 252 -22.25 5.36 18.83
N ALA A 253 -21.68 5.94 19.87
CA ALA A 253 -20.62 6.95 19.76
C ALA A 253 -19.28 6.43 19.18
N ASN A 254 -19.08 5.11 19.13
CA ASN A 254 -17.93 4.48 18.48
C ASN A 254 -18.29 3.87 17.13
N GLY A 255 -19.50 4.13 16.63
CA GLY A 255 -20.03 3.56 15.39
C GLY A 255 -20.51 2.13 15.53
N GLU A 256 -20.63 1.57 16.73
CA GLU A 256 -21.22 0.25 16.93
C GLU A 256 -22.70 0.25 16.56
N TRP A 257 -23.17 -0.78 15.84
CA TRP A 257 -24.60 -0.97 15.60
C TRP A 257 -25.31 -1.22 16.94
N LEU A 258 -26.42 -0.52 17.20
CA LEU A 258 -27.15 -0.65 18.45
C LEU A 258 -28.27 -1.67 18.35
N ASP A 259 -28.33 -2.59 19.31
CA ASP A 259 -29.39 -3.58 19.42
C ASP A 259 -30.65 -3.01 20.09
N ILE A 260 -31.31 -2.09 19.38
CA ILE A 260 -32.50 -1.37 19.81
C ILE A 260 -33.71 -1.74 18.94
N ASP A 261 -34.92 -1.60 19.50
CA ASP A 261 -36.17 -2.02 18.84
C ASP A 261 -36.29 -1.51 17.39
N ILE A 262 -36.00 -0.24 17.15
CA ILE A 262 -36.10 0.36 15.82
C ILE A 262 -35.18 -0.33 14.81
N ASN A 263 -33.91 -0.61 15.16
CA ASN A 263 -32.97 -1.29 14.27
C ASN A 263 -33.39 -2.74 13.99
N ARG A 264 -34.07 -3.39 14.93
CA ARG A 264 -34.67 -4.71 14.71
C ARG A 264 -35.85 -4.70 13.74
N ARG A 265 -36.37 -3.52 13.37
CA ARG A 265 -37.51 -3.31 12.46
C ARG A 265 -37.13 -2.65 11.13
N VAL A 266 -35.88 -2.23 10.95
CA VAL A 266 -35.41 -1.60 9.71
C VAL A 266 -35.15 -2.64 8.61
N ILE A 267 -35.58 -2.35 7.39
CA ILE A 267 -35.24 -3.09 6.17
C ILE A 267 -34.38 -2.20 5.27
N GLY A 268 -33.13 -2.62 5.09
CA GLY A 268 -32.12 -1.93 4.30
C GLY A 268 -30.78 -2.62 4.46
N ILE A 269 -29.77 -2.14 3.74
CA ILE A 269 -28.39 -2.61 3.90
C ILE A 269 -27.94 -2.44 5.36
N SER A 270 -27.36 -3.49 5.94
CA SER A 270 -26.82 -3.42 7.30
C SER A 270 -25.51 -2.63 7.33
N LEU A 271 -25.13 -2.05 8.47
CA LEU A 271 -23.82 -1.39 8.61
C LEU A 271 -22.66 -2.36 8.30
N HIS A 272 -22.82 -3.63 8.67
CA HIS A 272 -21.84 -4.68 8.37
C HIS A 272 -21.72 -4.99 6.87
N ALA A 273 -22.84 -4.98 6.14
CA ALA A 273 -22.84 -5.12 4.68
C ALA A 273 -22.27 -3.87 3.99
N LEU A 274 -22.61 -2.69 4.50
CA LEU A 274 -22.12 -1.42 3.98
C LEU A 274 -20.60 -1.30 4.11
N ALA A 275 -20.01 -1.76 5.21
CA ALA A 275 -18.56 -1.80 5.42
C ALA A 275 -17.79 -2.75 4.47
N LYS A 276 -18.48 -3.57 3.67
CA LYS A 276 -17.89 -4.47 2.66
C LYS A 276 -18.02 -3.96 1.23
N VAL A 277 -18.76 -2.86 1.03
CA VAL A 277 -18.89 -2.19 -0.27
C VAL A 277 -17.52 -1.65 -0.69
N GLY A 278 -17.25 -1.60 -2.00
CA GLY A 278 -15.95 -1.15 -2.51
C GLY A 278 -15.58 0.28 -2.08
N THR A 279 -16.54 1.21 -2.07
CA THR A 279 -16.37 2.57 -1.55
C THR A 279 -17.69 3.13 -1.04
N VAL A 280 -17.71 3.58 0.21
CA VAL A 280 -18.86 4.28 0.82
C VAL A 280 -18.60 5.78 0.86
N ILE A 281 -19.37 6.53 0.08
CA ILE A 281 -19.35 7.99 0.05
C ILE A 281 -20.43 8.51 1.01
N GLY A 282 -19.99 9.03 2.14
CA GLY A 282 -20.82 9.64 3.17
C GLY A 282 -20.92 11.15 2.98
N VAL A 283 -22.14 11.68 2.93
CA VAL A 283 -22.39 13.13 2.77
C VAL A 283 -23.17 13.67 3.96
N ALA A 284 -22.64 14.72 4.60
CA ALA A 284 -23.31 15.39 5.72
C ALA A 284 -22.81 16.83 5.91
N SER A 285 -23.69 17.72 6.35
CA SER A 285 -23.43 19.16 6.52
C SER A 285 -23.94 19.69 7.85
N GLY A 286 -23.32 20.75 8.35
CA GLY A 286 -23.70 21.46 9.56
C GLY A 286 -23.08 20.90 10.84
N ALA A 287 -22.72 21.80 11.77
CA ALA A 287 -22.04 21.46 13.03
C ALA A 287 -22.78 20.43 13.89
N VAL A 288 -24.12 20.37 13.82
CA VAL A 288 -24.95 19.39 14.56
C VAL A 288 -24.70 17.95 14.09
N LYS A 289 -24.16 17.76 12.89
CA LYS A 289 -23.77 16.44 12.36
C LYS A 289 -22.41 15.97 12.87
N ALA A 290 -21.68 16.77 13.64
CA ALA A 290 -20.32 16.44 14.06
C ALA A 290 -20.23 15.14 14.89
N VAL A 291 -21.14 14.92 15.84
CA VAL A 291 -21.16 13.68 16.64
C VAL A 291 -21.50 12.45 15.78
N PRO A 292 -22.57 12.44 14.96
CA PRO A 292 -22.82 11.37 14.00
C PRO A 292 -21.67 11.11 13.03
N ILE A 293 -21.07 12.16 12.45
CA ILE A 293 -19.93 12.05 11.53
C ILE A 293 -18.75 11.39 12.25
N LEU A 294 -18.40 11.88 13.44
CA LEU A 294 -17.31 11.31 14.25
C LEU A 294 -17.56 9.83 14.57
N ALA A 295 -18.78 9.46 14.94
CA ALA A 295 -19.14 8.07 15.19
C ALA A 295 -19.11 7.21 13.92
N ALA A 296 -19.56 7.72 12.77
CA ALA A 296 -19.46 7.03 11.48
C ALA A 296 -18.00 6.80 11.06
N LEU A 297 -17.12 7.78 11.27
CA LEU A 297 -15.68 7.67 11.01
C LEU A 297 -15.01 6.66 11.95
N ARG A 298 -15.35 6.67 13.24
CA ARG A 298 -14.85 5.70 14.23
C ARG A 298 -15.28 4.27 13.91
N GLY A 299 -16.53 4.10 13.48
CA GLY A 299 -17.08 2.82 13.07
C GLY A 299 -16.63 2.35 11.69
N GLN A 300 -15.84 3.15 10.96
CA GLN A 300 -15.40 2.88 9.59
C GLN A 300 -16.58 2.59 8.64
N HIS A 301 -17.69 3.32 8.80
CA HIS A 301 -18.87 3.18 7.94
C HIS A 301 -18.80 4.04 6.67
N VAL A 302 -17.73 4.83 6.50
CA VAL A 302 -17.55 5.80 5.41
C VAL A 302 -16.08 5.82 5.00
N ASP A 303 -15.80 5.61 3.72
CA ASP A 303 -14.44 5.68 3.14
C ASP A 303 -14.14 7.07 2.57
N VAL A 304 -15.17 7.76 2.07
CA VAL A 304 -15.07 9.11 1.53
C VAL A 304 -16.08 10.00 2.24
N LEU A 305 -15.60 10.98 3.01
CA LEU A 305 -16.45 11.95 3.69
C LEU A 305 -16.52 13.25 2.89
N ILE A 306 -17.72 13.68 2.54
CA ILE A 306 -17.97 14.98 1.91
C ILE A 306 -18.77 15.84 2.87
N THR A 307 -18.18 16.93 3.35
CA THR A 307 -18.76 17.76 4.41
C THR A 307 -18.44 19.24 4.25
N ASP A 308 -19.04 20.09 5.10
CA ASP A 308 -18.75 21.52 5.15
C ASP A 308 -17.74 21.87 6.26
N ASP A 309 -17.20 23.08 6.19
CA ASP A 309 -16.20 23.55 7.16
C ASP A 309 -16.71 23.56 8.60
N GLN A 310 -18.00 23.83 8.82
CA GLN A 310 -18.61 23.88 10.15
C GLN A 310 -18.64 22.49 10.80
N ALA A 311 -19.11 21.48 10.05
CA ALA A 311 -19.11 20.10 10.51
C ALA A 311 -17.67 19.60 10.72
N ALA A 312 -16.77 19.84 9.76
CA ALA A 312 -15.36 19.43 9.87
C ALA A 312 -14.67 20.02 11.11
N ARG A 313 -14.82 21.32 11.36
CA ARG A 313 -14.27 21.99 12.56
C ARG A 313 -14.86 21.44 13.84
N ALA A 314 -16.16 21.20 13.87
CA ALA A 314 -16.82 20.64 15.04
C ALA A 314 -16.38 19.19 15.31
N VAL A 315 -16.20 18.37 14.27
CA VAL A 315 -15.61 17.01 14.39
C VAL A 315 -14.20 17.10 14.95
N LEU A 316 -13.34 17.95 14.38
CA LEU A 316 -11.97 18.13 14.86
C LEU A 316 -11.94 18.65 16.30
N THR A 317 -12.81 19.59 16.65
CA THR A 317 -12.92 20.08 18.04
C THR A 317 -13.32 18.94 18.98
N LEU A 318 -14.25 18.06 18.59
CA LEU A 318 -14.63 16.91 19.39
C LEU A 318 -13.48 15.90 19.54
N VAL A 319 -12.67 15.72 18.50
CA VAL A 319 -11.49 14.84 18.50
C VAL A 319 -10.34 15.45 19.32
N GLU A 320 -10.19 16.77 19.30
CA GLU A 320 -9.09 17.50 19.96
C GLU A 320 -9.41 17.82 21.43
N ALA A 321 -10.67 18.13 21.76
CA ALA A 321 -11.14 18.35 23.14
C ALA A 321 -11.18 17.03 23.94
N HIS A 322 -11.37 15.90 23.27
CA HIS A 322 -11.15 14.56 23.82
C HIS A 322 -9.79 14.08 23.33
N GLY A 323 -8.73 14.75 23.81
CA GLY A 323 -7.35 14.64 23.31
C GLY A 323 -7.01 13.25 22.78
N ALA A 324 -6.47 13.21 21.55
CA ALA A 324 -6.05 12.04 20.77
C ALA A 324 -6.59 10.68 21.27
N PRO A 325 -7.45 9.97 20.51
CA PRO A 325 -7.86 8.63 20.92
C PRO A 325 -6.65 7.69 20.87
N THR A 326 -5.92 7.56 21.97
CA THR A 326 -5.82 6.24 22.60
C THR A 326 -7.25 5.76 22.74
N LEU A 327 -7.58 4.69 22.02
CA LEU A 327 -8.80 3.90 22.26
C LEU A 327 -9.05 3.86 23.78
N PRO A 328 -10.27 4.11 24.27
CA PRO A 328 -10.55 3.93 25.68
C PRO A 328 -10.22 2.48 26.03
N SER A 329 -9.08 2.28 26.68
CA SER A 329 -8.82 1.08 27.45
C SER A 329 -9.93 1.03 28.49
N GLN A 330 -10.76 -0.02 28.38
CA GLN A 330 -11.62 -0.38 29.50
C GLN A 330 -10.74 -0.50 30.75
N PRO A 331 -11.17 0.00 31.92
CA PRO A 331 -10.34 -0.04 33.11
C PRO A 331 -10.07 -1.49 33.51
N GLY A 332 -8.77 -1.85 33.50
CA GLY A 332 -8.18 -3.09 34.03
C GLY A 332 -8.28 -4.30 33.07
N VAL A 333 -7.28 -4.70 32.28
CA VAL A 333 -5.81 -4.70 32.40
C VAL A 333 -5.22 -4.44 30.99
N GLU A 334 -4.30 -3.48 30.88
CA GLU A 334 -3.77 -2.94 29.60
C GLU A 334 -2.77 -3.87 28.89
N VAL A 335 -2.11 -4.77 29.64
CA VAL A 335 -1.05 -5.66 29.16
C VAL A 335 -1.60 -7.08 28.90
N ARG A 336 -1.52 -7.54 27.65
CA ARG A 336 -1.91 -8.90 27.22
C ARG A 336 -0.86 -9.94 27.59
N ALA A 337 0.41 -9.64 27.35
CA ALA A 337 1.53 -10.51 27.70
C ALA A 337 2.69 -9.68 28.21
N SER A 338 3.34 -10.13 29.28
CA SER A 338 4.54 -9.51 29.86
C SER A 338 5.59 -10.59 30.09
N LEU A 339 6.79 -10.38 29.57
CA LEU A 339 7.95 -11.21 29.81
C LEU A 339 8.92 -10.36 30.61
N LYS A 340 9.31 -10.81 31.80
CA LYS A 340 10.16 -10.05 32.72
C LYS A 340 11.46 -10.79 32.98
N SER A 341 12.57 -10.09 32.75
CA SER A 341 13.93 -10.55 33.01
C SER A 341 14.22 -11.95 32.44
N ILE A 342 13.84 -12.19 31.19
CA ILE A 342 14.01 -13.51 30.56
C ILE A 342 15.48 -13.77 30.22
N TRP A 343 16.01 -14.89 30.70
CA TRP A 343 17.36 -15.38 30.38
C TRP A 343 17.29 -16.68 29.60
N LYS A 344 18.21 -16.84 28.65
CA LYS A 344 18.41 -18.10 27.94
C LYS A 344 19.87 -18.33 27.59
N VAL A 345 20.38 -19.51 27.92
CA VAL A 345 21.72 -20.00 27.65
C VAL A 345 21.60 -21.32 26.87
N PHE A 346 22.40 -21.46 25.82
CA PHE A 346 22.59 -22.72 25.10
C PHE A 346 24.07 -23.09 25.17
N ASP A 347 24.39 -24.29 25.66
CA ASP A 347 25.77 -24.80 25.74
C ASP A 347 26.77 -23.81 26.36
N GLY A 348 26.33 -23.10 27.41
CA GLY A 348 27.15 -22.09 28.11
C GLY A 348 27.21 -20.71 27.43
N VAL A 349 26.60 -20.54 26.26
CA VAL A 349 26.55 -19.24 25.55
C VAL A 349 25.22 -18.53 25.84
N PRO A 350 25.24 -17.34 26.48
CA PRO A 350 24.03 -16.58 26.76
C PRO A 350 23.48 -15.94 25.50
N VAL A 351 22.26 -16.33 25.13
CA VAL A 351 21.51 -15.81 23.97
C VAL A 351 20.50 -14.73 24.36
N LEU A 352 19.90 -14.81 25.55
CA LEU A 352 19.06 -13.75 26.12
C LEU A 352 19.59 -13.38 27.51
N ARG A 353 19.66 -12.08 27.79
CA ARG A 353 20.34 -11.49 28.95
C ARG A 353 19.39 -10.60 29.77
N GLY A 354 18.35 -11.21 30.33
CA GLY A 354 17.40 -10.51 31.19
C GLY A 354 16.54 -9.54 30.39
N VAL A 355 15.88 -10.03 29.35
CA VAL A 355 15.04 -9.18 28.49
C VAL A 355 13.66 -8.96 29.08
N ASP A 356 13.19 -7.72 29.02
CA ASP A 356 11.83 -7.31 29.37
C ASP A 356 11.07 -6.90 28.11
N ILE A 357 9.88 -7.46 27.89
CA ILE A 357 8.99 -7.02 26.81
C ILE A 357 7.53 -7.19 27.20
N GLU A 358 6.71 -6.23 26.79
CA GLU A 358 5.27 -6.26 26.97
C GLU A 358 4.56 -6.19 25.62
N LEU A 359 3.37 -6.76 25.59
CA LEU A 359 2.42 -6.67 24.50
C LEU A 359 1.07 -6.27 25.08
N ARG A 360 0.49 -5.20 24.57
CA ARG A 360 -0.83 -4.71 24.96
C ARG A 360 -1.92 -5.39 24.14
N ARG A 361 -3.14 -5.35 24.64
CA ARG A 361 -4.30 -5.87 23.90
C ARG A 361 -4.51 -5.05 22.62
N GLY A 362 -4.58 -5.73 21.48
CA GLY A 362 -4.76 -5.08 20.18
C GLY A 362 -3.56 -4.28 19.68
N GLU A 363 -2.38 -4.44 20.29
CA GLU A 363 -1.14 -3.81 19.86
C GLU A 363 -0.41 -4.69 18.84
N ILE A 364 0.13 -4.08 17.79
CA ILE A 364 1.14 -4.68 16.91
C ILE A 364 2.52 -4.21 17.39
N HIS A 365 3.24 -5.07 18.10
CA HIS A 365 4.58 -4.79 18.61
C HIS A 365 5.63 -5.43 17.69
N ALA A 366 6.38 -4.60 16.96
CA ALA A 366 7.49 -5.05 16.13
C ALA A 366 8.73 -5.39 16.97
N VAL A 367 9.32 -6.55 16.73
CA VAL A 367 10.60 -6.96 17.34
C VAL A 367 11.67 -7.03 16.26
N LEU A 368 12.66 -6.16 16.39
CA LEU A 368 13.69 -5.90 15.40
C LEU A 368 15.07 -6.27 15.93
N GLY A 369 16.03 -6.59 15.06
CA GLY A 369 17.40 -6.91 15.46
C GLY A 369 18.14 -7.76 14.43
N GLY A 370 19.47 -7.83 14.54
CA GLY A 370 20.30 -8.62 13.64
C GLY A 370 20.08 -10.14 13.76
N ASN A 371 20.62 -10.91 12.81
CA ASN A 371 20.67 -12.36 12.91
C ASN A 371 21.48 -12.77 14.16
N GLY A 372 20.95 -13.72 14.93
CA GLY A 372 21.57 -14.19 16.17
C GLY A 372 21.33 -13.29 17.40
N SER A 373 20.53 -12.21 17.29
CA SER A 373 20.29 -11.31 18.43
C SER A 373 19.39 -11.89 19.53
N GLY A 374 18.70 -13.01 19.26
CA GLY A 374 17.84 -13.71 20.22
C GLY A 374 16.32 -13.58 19.97
N LYS A 375 15.87 -12.90 18.91
CA LYS A 375 14.43 -12.66 18.62
C LYS A 375 13.62 -13.96 18.57
N SER A 376 14.00 -14.86 17.66
CA SER A 376 13.31 -16.15 17.52
C SER A 376 13.44 -17.02 18.78
N THR A 377 14.53 -16.88 19.55
CA THR A 377 14.67 -17.56 20.85
C THR A 377 13.63 -17.05 21.85
N LEU A 378 13.46 -15.74 21.97
CA LEU A 378 12.46 -15.11 22.83
C LEU A 378 11.03 -15.54 22.43
N MET A 379 10.74 -15.52 21.13
CA MET A 379 9.45 -15.94 20.60
C MET A 379 9.18 -17.44 20.82
N LYS A 380 10.19 -18.29 20.66
CA LYS A 380 10.10 -19.73 20.94
C LYS A 380 9.92 -20.04 22.42
N ILE A 381 10.43 -19.19 23.32
CA ILE A 381 10.13 -19.29 24.75
C ILE A 381 8.66 -18.98 25.00
N LEU A 382 8.15 -17.89 24.44
CA LEU A 382 6.73 -17.52 24.58
C LEU A 382 5.80 -18.57 23.97
N ALA A 383 6.20 -19.21 22.88
CA ALA A 383 5.48 -20.31 22.24
C ALA A 383 5.66 -21.67 22.94
N GLY A 384 6.40 -21.76 24.06
CA GLY A 384 6.60 -23.01 24.80
C GLY A 384 7.48 -24.05 24.11
N ILE A 385 8.23 -23.66 23.07
CA ILE A 385 9.20 -24.52 22.37
C ILE A 385 10.50 -24.63 23.17
N TYR A 386 10.90 -23.54 23.83
CA TYR A 386 12.03 -23.51 24.75
C TYR A 386 11.58 -23.04 26.13
N THR A 387 12.26 -23.52 27.17
CA THR A 387 12.10 -23.01 28.54
C THR A 387 13.13 -21.93 28.79
N ALA A 388 12.72 -20.78 29.35
CA ALA A 388 13.65 -19.78 29.87
C ALA A 388 14.43 -20.35 31.06
N ASP A 389 15.70 -19.95 31.21
CA ASP A 389 16.52 -20.39 32.34
C ASP A 389 16.29 -19.51 33.58
N ALA A 390 15.84 -18.27 33.39
CA ALA A 390 15.36 -17.38 34.45
C ALA A 390 14.35 -16.35 33.90
N GLY A 391 13.63 -15.68 34.80
CA GLY A 391 12.59 -14.69 34.51
C GLY A 391 11.17 -15.24 34.66
N SER A 392 10.16 -14.43 34.37
CA SER A 392 8.75 -14.78 34.48
C SER A 392 7.93 -14.34 33.26
N ILE A 393 6.83 -15.04 33.01
CA ILE A 393 5.86 -14.73 31.96
C ILE A 393 4.51 -14.53 32.62
N GLU A 394 3.83 -13.44 32.27
CA GLU A 394 2.47 -13.12 32.70
C GLU A 394 1.57 -12.96 31.47
N LEU A 395 0.35 -13.48 31.53
CA LEU A 395 -0.70 -13.27 30.54
C LEU A 395 -1.91 -12.64 31.20
N ASP A 396 -2.36 -11.50 30.67
CA ASP A 396 -3.43 -10.70 31.25
C ASP A 396 -3.22 -10.45 32.76
N GLY A 397 -1.96 -10.23 33.18
CA GLY A 397 -1.54 -10.01 34.56
C GLY A 397 -1.42 -11.28 35.43
N VAL A 398 -1.70 -12.46 34.88
CA VAL A 398 -1.60 -13.75 35.60
C VAL A 398 -0.27 -14.43 35.26
N PRO A 399 0.58 -14.77 36.25
CA PRO A 399 1.78 -15.56 36.02
C PRO A 399 1.46 -16.92 35.39
N VAL A 400 2.18 -17.29 34.33
CA VAL A 400 2.00 -18.55 33.63
C VAL A 400 3.33 -19.29 33.45
N THR A 401 3.24 -20.61 33.45
CA THR A 401 4.35 -21.49 33.08
C THR A 401 4.01 -22.18 31.76
N ILE A 402 4.81 -21.91 30.73
CA ILE A 402 4.60 -22.45 29.40
C ILE A 402 5.62 -23.58 29.16
N GLY A 403 5.19 -24.82 29.41
CA GLY A 403 6.07 -26.00 29.29
C GLY A 403 6.02 -26.74 27.94
N SER A 404 5.13 -26.33 27.02
CA SER A 404 5.01 -26.94 25.69
C SER A 404 4.22 -26.05 24.73
N PRO A 405 4.32 -26.26 23.40
CA PRO A 405 3.48 -25.56 22.43
C PRO A 405 1.99 -25.78 22.63
N ALA A 406 1.58 -26.99 23.02
CA ALA A 406 0.18 -27.27 23.33
C ALA A 406 -0.33 -26.47 24.55
N ALA A 407 0.53 -26.25 25.55
CA ALA A 407 0.21 -25.38 26.69
C ALA A 407 0.11 -23.91 26.25
N ALA A 408 1.01 -23.44 25.39
CA ALA A 408 0.95 -22.09 24.82
C ALA A 408 -0.36 -21.87 24.04
N HIS A 409 -0.77 -22.83 23.21
CA HIS A 409 -2.03 -22.76 22.46
C HIS A 409 -3.25 -22.67 23.37
N ARG A 410 -3.33 -23.47 24.45
CA ARG A 410 -4.42 -23.39 25.44
C ARG A 410 -4.47 -22.05 26.18
N LEU A 411 -3.32 -21.38 26.31
CA LEU A 411 -3.22 -20.04 26.85
C LEU A 411 -3.56 -18.95 25.80
N GLY A 412 -3.85 -19.33 24.55
CA GLY A 412 -4.15 -18.43 23.45
C GLY A 412 -2.90 -17.76 22.87
N ILE A 413 -1.72 -18.39 22.95
CA ILE A 413 -0.51 -17.94 22.26
C ILE A 413 -0.30 -18.83 21.04
N TYR A 414 -0.12 -18.25 19.86
CA TYR A 414 0.18 -18.99 18.64
C TYR A 414 1.36 -18.39 17.88
N LEU A 415 2.30 -19.23 17.44
CA LEU A 415 3.46 -18.84 16.64
C LEU A 415 3.27 -19.30 15.20
N ALA A 416 3.13 -18.34 14.28
CA ALA A 416 3.24 -18.56 12.85
C ALA A 416 4.73 -18.44 12.44
N PRO A 417 5.37 -19.53 11.99
CA PRO A 417 6.78 -19.52 11.59
C PRO A 417 7.02 -18.78 10.26
N GLN A 418 8.29 -18.45 10.01
CA GLN A 418 8.77 -17.79 8.79
C GLN A 418 8.45 -18.52 7.49
N GLU A 419 8.57 -19.84 7.49
CA GLU A 419 8.11 -20.68 6.39
C GLU A 419 6.83 -21.37 6.81
N PRO A 420 5.71 -21.20 6.08
CA PRO A 420 4.48 -21.92 6.35
C PRO A 420 4.73 -23.42 6.51
N LYS A 421 4.42 -23.97 7.70
CA LYS A 421 4.54 -25.40 7.97
C LYS A 421 3.20 -26.08 7.70
N ILE A 422 2.82 -26.09 6.43
CA ILE A 422 1.62 -26.78 5.93
C ILE A 422 1.96 -28.22 5.53
N PHE A 423 0.97 -29.11 5.61
CA PHE A 423 1.03 -30.45 5.05
C PHE A 423 0.54 -30.38 3.59
N PRO A 424 1.44 -30.46 2.59
CA PRO A 424 1.12 -30.09 1.21
C PRO A 424 0.11 -31.03 0.55
N HIS A 425 0.07 -32.29 1.00
CA HIS A 425 -0.83 -33.32 0.48
C HIS A 425 -2.18 -33.39 1.19
N LEU A 426 -2.33 -32.72 2.33
CA LEU A 426 -3.62 -32.58 2.98
C LEU A 426 -4.39 -31.42 2.37
N SER A 427 -5.71 -31.48 2.44
CA SER A 427 -6.56 -30.37 2.04
C SER A 427 -6.34 -29.13 2.92
N VAL A 428 -6.72 -27.97 2.42
CA VAL A 428 -6.70 -26.72 3.20
C VAL A 428 -7.53 -26.85 4.47
N LEU A 429 -8.72 -27.48 4.38
CA LEU A 429 -9.57 -27.76 5.54
C LEU A 429 -8.85 -28.64 6.57
N GLU A 430 -8.25 -29.74 6.13
CA GLU A 430 -7.52 -30.65 7.03
C GLU A 430 -6.35 -29.94 7.71
N ASN A 431 -5.60 -29.09 6.99
CA ASN A 431 -4.54 -28.27 7.57
C ASN A 431 -5.08 -27.31 8.65
N LEU A 432 -6.22 -26.68 8.43
CA LEU A 432 -6.83 -25.72 9.35
C LEU A 432 -7.30 -26.39 10.66
N ILE A 433 -7.97 -27.53 10.55
CA ILE A 433 -8.55 -28.24 11.72
C ILE A 433 -7.56 -29.16 12.43
N LEU A 434 -6.40 -29.44 11.82
CA LEU A 434 -5.40 -30.35 12.36
C LEU A 434 -4.98 -29.91 13.76
N GLY A 435 -5.20 -30.77 14.77
CA GLY A 435 -4.84 -30.49 16.16
C GLY A 435 -5.76 -29.47 16.84
N THR A 436 -6.99 -29.31 16.37
CA THR A 436 -8.08 -28.64 17.08
C THR A 436 -8.99 -29.68 17.74
N GLU A 437 -9.68 -29.31 18.82
CA GLU A 437 -10.70 -30.17 19.47
C GLU A 437 -12.10 -29.97 18.86
N LEU A 438 -12.21 -29.10 17.84
CA LEU A 438 -13.47 -28.77 17.20
C LEU A 438 -13.94 -29.90 16.28
N PRO A 439 -15.23 -30.30 16.35
CA PRO A 439 -15.81 -31.18 15.35
C PRO A 439 -15.69 -30.54 13.95
N PRO A 440 -15.41 -31.31 12.87
CA PRO A 440 -15.21 -30.76 11.53
C PRO A 440 -16.35 -29.84 11.05
N ALA A 441 -17.59 -30.14 11.40
CA ALA A 441 -18.75 -29.31 11.05
C ALA A 441 -18.76 -27.93 11.76
N ALA A 442 -18.37 -27.88 13.04
CA ALA A 442 -18.27 -26.63 13.80
C ALA A 442 -17.06 -25.80 13.37
N ALA A 443 -15.94 -26.46 13.05
CA ALA A 443 -14.77 -25.82 12.49
C ALA A 443 -15.06 -25.19 11.12
N LEU A 444 -15.88 -25.83 10.28
CA LEU A 444 -16.23 -25.31 8.97
C LEU A 444 -16.95 -23.95 9.04
N GLU A 445 -17.86 -23.77 10.01
CA GLU A 445 -18.56 -22.49 10.19
C GLU A 445 -17.60 -21.38 10.64
N GLN A 446 -16.73 -21.67 11.61
CA GLN A 446 -15.70 -20.72 12.04
C GLN A 446 -14.72 -20.39 10.91
N ILE A 447 -14.32 -21.40 10.11
CA ILE A 447 -13.48 -21.22 8.93
C ILE A 447 -14.18 -20.31 7.92
N ARG A 448 -15.48 -20.47 7.67
CA ARG A 448 -16.22 -19.58 6.75
C ARG A 448 -16.22 -18.13 7.22
N LEU A 449 -16.39 -17.90 8.52
CA LEU A 449 -16.30 -16.55 9.08
C LEU A 449 -14.89 -15.96 8.94
N LEU A 450 -13.86 -16.74 9.31
CA LEU A 450 -12.46 -16.32 9.21
C LEU A 450 -12.01 -16.10 7.77
N THR A 451 -12.49 -16.91 6.81
CA THR A 451 -12.17 -16.73 5.38
C THR A 451 -12.78 -15.45 4.82
N ALA A 452 -14.03 -15.14 5.18
CA ALA A 452 -14.66 -13.88 4.79
C ALA A 452 -13.97 -12.67 5.44
N GLU A 453 -13.61 -12.78 6.72
CA GLU A 453 -12.95 -11.71 7.49
C GLU A 453 -11.54 -11.42 6.98
N LEU A 454 -10.76 -12.46 6.67
CA LEU A 454 -9.39 -12.32 6.19
C LEU A 454 -9.28 -12.22 4.66
N GLY A 455 -10.39 -12.26 3.92
CA GLY A 455 -10.37 -12.31 2.46
C GLY A 455 -9.53 -13.47 1.93
N PHE A 456 -9.72 -14.67 2.49
CA PHE A 456 -9.05 -15.89 2.06
C PHE A 456 -9.93 -16.66 1.07
N GLU A 457 -9.66 -16.44 -0.22
CA GLU A 457 -10.36 -17.09 -1.32
C GLU A 457 -9.61 -18.36 -1.75
N ALA A 458 -9.80 -19.45 -1.01
CA ALA A 458 -9.22 -20.74 -1.37
C ALA A 458 -10.25 -21.88 -1.30
N ASN A 459 -10.11 -22.84 -2.21
CA ASN A 459 -10.89 -24.07 -2.15
C ASN A 459 -10.42 -24.91 -0.96
N LEU A 460 -11.27 -25.02 0.06
CA LEU A 460 -10.99 -25.75 1.29
C LEU A 460 -10.70 -27.25 1.06
N SER A 461 -11.19 -27.83 -0.04
CA SER A 461 -10.97 -29.22 -0.40
C SER A 461 -9.72 -29.44 -1.28
N ALA A 462 -9.08 -28.38 -1.78
CA ALA A 462 -7.87 -28.49 -2.57
C ALA A 462 -6.66 -28.83 -1.69
N ALA A 463 -5.67 -29.52 -2.26
CA ALA A 463 -4.40 -29.79 -1.58
C ALA A 463 -3.70 -28.46 -1.24
N ALA A 464 -3.28 -28.29 0.02
CA ALA A 464 -2.71 -27.03 0.51
C ALA A 464 -1.39 -26.66 -0.19
N GLY A 465 -0.66 -27.66 -0.72
CA GLY A 465 0.57 -27.42 -1.49
C GLY A 465 0.35 -26.67 -2.81
N ASN A 466 -0.89 -26.63 -3.32
CA ASN A 466 -1.23 -25.89 -4.54
C ASN A 466 -1.52 -24.40 -4.29
N LEU A 467 -1.58 -23.97 -3.02
CA LEU A 467 -1.79 -22.57 -2.67
C LEU A 467 -0.54 -21.75 -2.97
N SER A 468 -0.73 -20.48 -3.32
CA SER A 468 0.36 -19.49 -3.33
C SER A 468 0.98 -19.37 -1.93
N ILE A 469 2.25 -18.96 -1.85
CA ILE A 469 2.93 -18.79 -0.55
C ILE A 469 2.18 -17.82 0.37
N ALA A 470 1.62 -16.73 -0.17
CA ALA A 470 0.75 -15.81 0.56
C ALA A 470 -0.47 -16.52 1.17
N ASN A 471 -1.14 -17.39 0.42
CA ASN A 471 -2.28 -18.15 0.89
C ASN A 471 -1.87 -19.23 1.91
N GLN A 472 -0.69 -19.84 1.77
CA GLN A 472 -0.15 -20.77 2.77
C GLN A 472 0.12 -20.04 4.11
N GLN A 473 0.60 -18.80 4.07
CA GLN A 473 0.79 -17.97 5.27
C GLN A 473 -0.55 -17.67 5.96
N LEU A 474 -1.60 -17.37 5.18
CA LEU A 474 -2.94 -17.14 5.74
C LEU A 474 -3.53 -18.40 6.39
N VAL A 475 -3.30 -19.58 5.82
CA VAL A 475 -3.68 -20.85 6.46
C VAL A 475 -3.05 -20.98 7.84
N GLU A 476 -1.77 -20.60 7.99
CA GLU A 476 -1.08 -20.66 9.27
C GLU A 476 -1.62 -19.64 10.29
N ILE A 477 -1.96 -18.43 9.85
CA ILE A 477 -2.62 -17.42 10.70
C ILE A 477 -4.00 -17.92 11.13
N MET A 478 -4.80 -18.46 10.20
CA MET A 478 -6.12 -19.01 10.48
C MET A 478 -6.07 -20.19 11.47
N ARG A 479 -5.03 -21.04 11.41
CA ARG A 479 -4.82 -22.11 12.41
C ARG A 479 -4.66 -21.56 13.82
N GLY A 480 -4.02 -20.40 13.97
CA GLY A 480 -3.93 -19.72 15.26
C GLY A 480 -5.28 -19.18 15.71
N LEU A 481 -6.06 -18.58 14.81
CA LEU A 481 -7.37 -18.01 15.12
C LEU A 481 -8.41 -19.08 15.48
N LEU A 482 -8.39 -20.24 14.82
CA LEU A 482 -9.22 -21.39 15.19
C LEU A 482 -8.89 -21.96 16.57
N ARG A 483 -7.73 -21.61 17.13
CA ARG A 483 -7.31 -21.95 18.50
C ARG A 483 -7.53 -20.79 19.47
N GLU A 484 -8.34 -19.81 19.08
CA GLU A 484 -8.68 -18.65 19.90
C GLU A 484 -7.43 -17.88 20.35
N ALA A 485 -6.44 -17.73 19.45
CA ALA A 485 -5.24 -16.98 19.74
C ALA A 485 -5.54 -15.53 20.17
N ARG A 486 -5.07 -15.17 21.36
CA ARG A 486 -5.09 -13.82 21.95
C ARG A 486 -3.74 -13.10 21.77
N VAL A 487 -2.68 -13.88 21.59
CA VAL A 487 -1.33 -13.45 21.23
C VAL A 487 -0.92 -14.19 19.98
N LEU A 488 -0.68 -13.46 18.89
CA LEU A 488 -0.19 -14.00 17.64
C LEU A 488 1.27 -13.56 17.44
N ILE A 489 2.15 -14.50 17.18
CA ILE A 489 3.56 -14.22 16.87
C ILE A 489 3.76 -14.52 15.39
N LEU A 490 4.12 -13.51 14.61
CA LEU A 490 4.38 -13.62 13.18
C LEU A 490 5.89 -13.47 12.92
N ASP A 491 6.58 -14.58 12.73
CA ASP A 491 8.04 -14.58 12.53
C ASP A 491 8.38 -14.38 11.05
N GLU A 492 8.81 -13.19 10.62
CA GLU A 492 9.15 -12.83 9.23
C GLU A 492 8.13 -13.26 8.14
N PRO A 493 6.82 -12.98 8.32
CA PRO A 493 5.75 -13.49 7.45
C PRO A 493 5.75 -12.89 6.03
N THR A 494 6.53 -11.83 5.80
CA THR A 494 6.60 -11.06 4.54
C THR A 494 7.79 -11.43 3.65
N SER A 495 8.69 -12.29 4.14
CA SER A 495 10.00 -12.56 3.52
C SER A 495 9.92 -13.07 2.08
N THR A 496 8.85 -13.79 1.73
CA THR A 496 8.60 -14.41 0.43
C THR A 496 7.45 -13.77 -0.35
N LEU A 497 6.84 -12.72 0.18
CA LEU A 497 5.66 -12.06 -0.38
C LEU A 497 6.03 -10.91 -1.32
N THR A 498 5.17 -10.63 -2.29
CA THR A 498 5.21 -9.41 -3.11
C THR A 498 4.68 -8.20 -2.33
N SER A 499 4.99 -6.97 -2.74
CA SER A 499 4.54 -5.76 -2.02
C SER A 499 3.02 -5.68 -1.86
N ARG A 500 2.25 -6.05 -2.89
CA ARG A 500 0.78 -6.09 -2.79
C ARG A 500 0.27 -7.11 -1.77
N GLU A 501 0.92 -8.26 -1.68
CA GLU A 501 0.59 -9.31 -0.70
C GLU A 501 0.98 -8.89 0.72
N VAL A 502 2.08 -8.14 0.87
CA VAL A 502 2.49 -7.52 2.13
C VAL A 502 1.46 -6.50 2.61
N ASP A 503 1.01 -5.59 1.74
CA ASP A 503 -0.03 -4.61 2.08
C ASP A 503 -1.33 -5.30 2.50
N ALA A 504 -1.76 -6.33 1.77
CA ALA A 504 -2.93 -7.13 2.12
C ALA A 504 -2.76 -7.86 3.47
N LEU A 505 -1.56 -8.37 3.79
CA LEU A 505 -1.26 -8.94 5.10
C LEU A 505 -1.34 -7.89 6.21
N PHE A 506 -0.87 -6.67 5.97
CA PHE A 506 -0.94 -5.58 6.95
C PHE A 506 -2.37 -5.15 7.27
N VAL A 507 -3.23 -5.04 6.25
CA VAL A 507 -4.66 -4.80 6.46
C VAL A 507 -5.24 -5.88 7.37
N ARG A 508 -4.95 -7.15 7.10
CA ARG A 508 -5.43 -8.28 7.93
C ARG A 508 -4.87 -8.24 9.35
N MET A 509 -3.58 -7.94 9.52
CA MET A 509 -2.97 -7.78 10.85
C MET A 509 -3.67 -6.66 11.65
N ARG A 510 -4.00 -5.54 11.01
CA ARG A 510 -4.76 -4.44 11.63
C ARG A 510 -6.18 -4.88 12.00
N THR A 511 -6.87 -5.63 11.14
CA THR A 511 -8.19 -6.22 11.47
C THR A 511 -8.12 -7.10 12.72
N LEU A 512 -7.10 -7.97 12.81
CA LEU A 512 -6.91 -8.84 13.99
C LEU A 512 -6.56 -8.04 15.25
N ALA A 513 -5.72 -7.02 15.13
CA ALA A 513 -5.38 -6.11 16.22
C ALA A 513 -6.61 -5.37 16.75
N GLN A 514 -7.49 -4.88 15.86
CA GLN A 514 -8.77 -4.25 16.22
C GLN A 514 -9.71 -5.18 17.00
N ARG A 515 -9.60 -6.50 16.83
CA ARG A 515 -10.31 -7.52 17.64
C ARG A 515 -9.70 -7.73 19.03
N GLY A 516 -8.65 -7.02 19.39
CA GLY A 516 -7.97 -7.11 20.68
C GLY A 516 -6.94 -8.24 20.77
N ILE A 517 -6.56 -8.83 19.63
CA ILE A 517 -5.44 -9.79 19.53
C ILE A 517 -4.15 -9.00 19.56
N GLY A 518 -3.26 -9.30 20.50
CA GLY A 518 -1.92 -8.73 20.50
C GLY A 518 -1.04 -9.44 19.48
N ILE A 519 -0.27 -8.70 18.68
CA ILE A 519 0.58 -9.27 17.64
C ILE A 519 2.05 -8.90 17.91
N PHE A 520 2.90 -9.92 18.07
CA PHE A 520 4.35 -9.73 17.90
C PHE A 520 4.69 -9.92 16.43
N PHE A 521 5.20 -8.87 15.79
CA PHE A 521 5.61 -8.90 14.39
C PHE A 521 7.14 -8.86 14.30
N ILE A 522 7.76 -9.96 13.86
CA ILE A 522 9.20 -9.98 13.62
C ILE A 522 9.42 -9.70 12.14
N SER A 523 10.15 -8.63 11.84
CA SER A 523 10.63 -8.31 10.49
C SER A 523 12.02 -7.70 10.59
N HIS A 524 12.78 -7.79 9.51
CA HIS A 524 14.04 -7.07 9.34
C HIS A 524 13.91 -5.91 8.34
N ARG A 525 12.71 -5.68 7.79
CA ARG A 525 12.42 -4.63 6.82
C ARG A 525 11.83 -3.42 7.53
N LEU A 526 12.56 -2.31 7.49
CA LEU A 526 12.22 -1.11 8.26
C LEU A 526 10.89 -0.49 7.82
N ASN A 527 10.63 -0.44 6.51
CA ASN A 527 9.41 0.15 5.97
C ASN A 527 8.17 -0.62 6.40
N GLU A 528 8.26 -1.95 6.47
CA GLU A 528 7.18 -2.79 7.00
C GLU A 528 6.86 -2.45 8.45
N ILE A 529 7.91 -2.30 9.28
CA ILE A 529 7.78 -1.98 10.70
C ILE A 529 7.15 -0.61 10.89
N LEU A 530 7.68 0.41 10.21
CA LEU A 530 7.19 1.78 10.31
C LEU A 530 5.75 1.92 9.80
N HIS A 531 5.35 1.07 8.86
CA HIS A 531 4.01 1.10 8.28
C HIS A 531 2.94 0.43 9.16
N VAL A 532 3.24 -0.75 9.74
CA VAL A 532 2.20 -1.58 10.39
C VAL A 532 2.26 -1.62 11.92
N SER A 533 3.38 -1.29 12.56
CA SER A 533 3.53 -1.47 14.01
C SER A 533 3.13 -0.23 14.82
N ASP A 534 2.62 -0.46 16.03
CA ASP A 534 2.32 0.58 17.02
C ASP A 534 3.54 0.91 17.89
N ARG A 535 4.33 -0.13 18.19
CA ARG A 535 5.55 -0.05 18.99
C ARG A 535 6.64 -0.90 18.37
N VAL A 536 7.89 -0.49 18.53
CA VAL A 536 9.05 -1.23 18.05
C VAL A 536 10.10 -1.37 19.14
N SER A 537 10.66 -2.57 19.26
CA SER A 537 11.78 -2.87 20.15
C SER A 537 12.94 -3.50 19.39
N VAL A 538 14.16 -3.02 19.62
CA VAL A 538 15.38 -3.51 18.98
C VAL A 538 16.17 -4.38 19.96
N LEU A 539 16.32 -5.65 19.62
CA LEU A 539 17.08 -6.65 20.35
C LEU A 539 18.48 -6.79 19.73
N ARG A 540 19.52 -6.54 20.52
CA ARG A 540 20.94 -6.63 20.15
C ARG A 540 21.71 -7.38 21.22
N ASP A 541 22.51 -8.36 20.83
CA ASP A 541 23.35 -9.17 21.73
C ASP A 541 22.61 -9.76 22.95
N GLY A 542 21.34 -10.14 22.76
CA GLY A 542 20.49 -10.71 23.79
C GLY A 542 19.87 -9.71 24.76
N ALA A 543 19.94 -8.40 24.49
CA ALA A 543 19.32 -7.34 25.29
C ALA A 543 18.53 -6.35 24.42
N PHE A 544 17.47 -5.74 24.97
CA PHE A 544 16.77 -4.65 24.28
C PHE A 544 17.57 -3.35 24.43
N VAL A 545 17.89 -2.73 23.29
CA VAL A 545 18.67 -1.46 23.24
C VAL A 545 17.82 -0.27 22.83
N LEU A 546 16.60 -0.51 22.34
CA LEU A 546 15.59 0.49 22.03
C LEU A 546 14.21 -0.14 22.25
N SER A 547 13.28 0.62 22.84
CA SER A 547 11.86 0.31 22.84
C SER A 547 11.09 1.63 22.86
N ALA A 548 10.28 1.89 21.84
CA ALA A 548 9.59 3.17 21.68
C ALA A 548 8.34 3.02 20.79
N PRO A 549 7.33 3.91 20.93
CA PRO A 549 6.24 3.99 19.97
C PRO A 549 6.79 4.20 18.56
N THR A 550 6.30 3.43 17.59
CA THR A 550 6.83 3.44 16.22
C THR A 550 6.72 4.83 15.58
N SER A 551 5.68 5.60 15.91
CA SER A 551 5.49 6.98 15.47
C SER A 551 6.59 7.97 15.91
N THR A 552 7.38 7.62 16.92
CA THR A 552 8.43 8.49 17.49
C THR A 552 9.83 8.21 16.95
N VAL A 553 10.01 7.15 16.15
CA VAL A 553 11.31 6.69 15.67
C VAL A 553 11.40 6.75 14.15
N LYS A 554 12.57 7.13 13.62
CA LYS A 554 12.83 7.12 12.17
C LYS A 554 13.69 5.92 11.79
N SER A 555 13.73 5.56 10.51
CA SER A 555 14.54 4.46 9.97
C SER A 555 16.00 4.54 10.44
N ARG A 556 16.60 5.74 10.48
CA ARG A 556 17.98 5.93 10.94
C ARG A 556 18.18 5.49 12.40
N ASP A 557 17.19 5.72 13.26
CA ASP A 557 17.31 5.47 14.70
C ASP A 557 17.24 3.95 14.95
N LEU A 558 16.39 3.26 14.18
CA LEU A 558 16.32 1.80 14.15
C LEU A 558 17.61 1.17 13.64
N ILE A 559 18.18 1.69 12.53
CA ILE A 559 19.46 1.22 11.98
C ILE A 559 20.57 1.41 13.01
N ARG A 560 20.66 2.59 13.62
CA ARG A 560 21.67 2.89 14.64
C ARG A 560 21.57 1.96 15.84
N ALA A 561 20.35 1.63 16.27
CA ALA A 561 20.12 0.69 17.36
C ALA A 561 20.54 -0.75 17.02
N MET A 562 20.58 -1.13 15.74
CA MET A 562 21.06 -2.46 15.31
C MET A 562 22.59 -2.60 15.28
N LEU A 563 23.32 -1.50 15.08
CA LEU A 563 24.78 -1.52 14.93
C LEU A 563 25.50 -1.69 16.28
N PRO A 564 26.68 -2.34 16.34
CA PRO A 564 27.48 -2.43 17.56
C PRO A 564 27.96 -1.06 18.08
N GLU A 565 28.22 -0.95 19.38
CA GLU A 565 28.86 0.25 19.96
C GLU A 565 30.28 0.43 19.39
N GLY A 566 30.52 1.57 18.74
CA GLY A 566 31.84 1.95 18.20
C GLY A 566 31.95 1.91 16.67
N GLU A 567 31.04 1.21 15.96
CA GLU A 567 30.89 1.36 14.51
C GLU A 567 30.12 2.67 14.25
N ARG A 568 30.86 3.78 14.14
CA ARG A 568 30.27 5.08 13.82
C ARG A 568 29.55 4.97 12.48
N ALA A 569 28.27 5.34 12.46
CA ALA A 569 27.49 5.63 11.26
C ALA A 569 28.01 6.83 10.44
N THR A 570 29.31 7.15 10.53
CA THR A 570 29.93 8.34 9.94
C THR A 570 30.37 8.16 8.49
N GLU A 571 30.29 6.96 7.91
CA GLU A 571 30.67 6.75 6.50
C GLU A 571 29.47 6.53 5.56
N VAL A 572 28.29 6.14 6.06
CA VAL A 572 27.08 5.96 5.21
C VAL A 572 26.25 7.25 5.08
N ILE A 573 26.40 8.21 6.01
CA ILE A 573 25.57 9.43 6.08
C ILE A 573 26.24 10.64 5.37
N SER A 574 27.48 10.51 4.91
CA SER A 574 28.29 11.62 4.39
C SER A 574 28.19 11.81 2.86
N ARG A 575 27.02 11.60 2.24
CA ARG A 575 26.74 12.06 0.85
C ARG A 575 26.01 13.40 0.78
N SER A 576 25.56 13.94 1.91
CA SER A 576 24.77 15.18 1.91
C SER A 576 25.58 16.47 1.77
N GLU A 577 26.88 16.51 2.08
CA GLU A 577 27.59 17.82 2.17
C GLU A 577 29.05 17.84 1.66
N ALA A 578 29.62 16.73 1.17
CA ALA A 578 31.00 16.74 0.68
C ALA A 578 31.19 15.91 -0.59
N ALA A 579 31.05 16.58 -1.75
CA ALA A 579 31.75 16.38 -3.04
C ALA A 579 30.83 16.66 -4.23
N GLN A 580 30.45 17.93 -4.42
CA GLN A 580 30.06 18.42 -5.74
C GLN A 580 31.32 18.59 -6.60
N ALA A 581 31.78 17.51 -7.21
CA ALA A 581 32.45 17.59 -8.50
C ALA A 581 31.48 17.04 -9.55
N PRO A 582 31.21 17.76 -10.66
CA PRO A 582 30.31 17.24 -11.67
C PRO A 582 30.91 15.97 -12.29
N VAL A 583 30.20 14.85 -12.20
CA VAL A 583 30.47 13.58 -12.94
C VAL A 583 30.27 13.76 -14.48
N GLY A 584 30.28 15.01 -14.96
CA GLY A 584 29.99 15.39 -16.34
C GLY A 584 31.15 15.26 -17.34
N ALA A 585 32.38 14.92 -16.89
CA ALA A 585 33.57 14.91 -17.77
C ALA A 585 34.03 13.51 -18.23
N ALA A 586 33.49 12.43 -17.65
CA ALA A 586 33.90 11.06 -18.01
C ALA A 586 33.16 10.55 -19.27
N ALA A 587 33.87 9.80 -20.11
CA ALA A 587 33.28 9.19 -21.31
C ALA A 587 32.23 8.12 -20.95
N PRO A 588 31.17 7.95 -21.76
CA PRO A 588 30.20 6.88 -21.56
C PRO A 588 30.84 5.49 -21.73
N VAL A 589 30.60 4.60 -20.77
CA VAL A 589 31.02 3.20 -20.82
C VAL A 589 29.90 2.27 -21.31
N LEU A 590 28.66 2.73 -21.27
CA LEU A 590 27.50 2.10 -21.89
C LEU A 590 26.66 3.16 -22.60
N GLU A 591 26.29 2.91 -23.85
CA GLU A 591 25.29 3.68 -24.57
C GLU A 591 24.24 2.75 -25.14
N VAL A 592 22.98 3.05 -24.86
CA VAL A 592 21.80 2.37 -25.39
C VAL A 592 21.04 3.39 -26.23
N ARG A 593 20.78 3.09 -27.50
CA ARG A 593 20.09 4.02 -28.42
C ARG A 593 18.95 3.32 -29.14
N GLY A 594 17.73 3.86 -28.99
CA GLY A 594 16.51 3.42 -29.66
C GLY A 594 16.18 1.93 -29.43
N LEU A 595 16.57 1.37 -28.28
CA LEU A 595 16.41 -0.05 -28.01
C LEU A 595 14.93 -0.39 -27.88
N THR A 596 14.48 -1.39 -28.64
CA THR A 596 13.09 -1.84 -28.63
C THR A 596 13.04 -3.36 -28.52
N GLY A 597 12.14 -3.87 -27.69
CA GLY A 597 11.89 -5.29 -27.46
C GLY A 597 10.40 -5.54 -27.23
N GLU A 598 10.07 -6.69 -26.66
CA GLU A 598 8.68 -7.09 -26.40
C GLU A 598 8.00 -6.20 -25.35
N MET A 599 8.69 -5.93 -24.25
CA MET A 599 8.15 -5.21 -23.08
C MET A 599 8.63 -3.75 -22.96
N PHE A 600 9.45 -3.27 -23.89
CA PHE A 600 9.99 -1.91 -23.88
C PHE A 600 10.18 -1.35 -25.30
N ARG A 601 10.10 -0.04 -25.46
CA ARG A 601 10.14 0.63 -26.77
C ARG A 601 10.92 1.92 -26.74
N ASP A 602 11.79 2.08 -27.73
CA ASP A 602 12.55 3.30 -28.01
C ASP A 602 13.32 3.83 -26.79
N VAL A 603 14.03 2.94 -26.10
CA VAL A 603 14.80 3.28 -24.90
C VAL A 603 16.17 3.81 -25.27
N THR A 604 16.50 5.01 -24.81
CA THR A 604 17.81 5.66 -25.03
C THR A 604 18.36 6.22 -23.72
N PHE A 605 19.56 5.80 -23.34
CA PHE A 605 20.29 6.35 -22.20
C PHE A 605 21.78 5.97 -22.29
N GLN A 606 22.58 6.53 -21.40
CA GLN A 606 24.01 6.22 -21.27
C GLN A 606 24.38 5.99 -19.80
N VAL A 607 25.51 5.35 -19.54
CA VAL A 607 26.15 5.23 -18.21
C VAL A 607 27.63 5.58 -18.36
N ARG A 608 28.14 6.48 -17.53
CA ARG A 608 29.55 6.92 -17.54
C ARG A 608 30.42 6.10 -16.60
N SER A 609 31.72 6.17 -16.83
CA SER A 609 32.71 5.57 -15.92
C SER A 609 32.57 6.17 -14.52
N GLY A 610 32.41 5.30 -13.52
CA GLY A 610 32.24 5.70 -12.11
C GLY A 610 30.88 6.32 -11.76
N GLU A 611 29.89 6.23 -12.65
CA GLU A 611 28.53 6.71 -12.43
C GLU A 611 27.61 5.53 -12.05
N VAL A 612 26.73 5.75 -11.08
CA VAL A 612 25.58 4.90 -10.78
C VAL A 612 24.32 5.55 -11.39
N VAL A 613 23.75 4.89 -12.39
CA VAL A 613 22.46 5.27 -12.96
C VAL A 613 21.39 4.34 -12.41
N GLY A 614 20.41 4.89 -11.72
CA GLY A 614 19.25 4.18 -11.22
C GLY A 614 18.18 4.00 -12.30
N LEU A 615 17.53 2.85 -12.36
CA LEU A 615 16.37 2.60 -13.21
C LEU A 615 15.16 2.22 -12.34
N ALA A 616 14.32 3.22 -12.09
CA ALA A 616 13.10 3.10 -11.30
C ALA A 616 11.87 2.83 -12.19
N GLY A 617 10.83 2.26 -11.60
CA GLY A 617 9.56 1.95 -12.26
C GLY A 617 8.72 1.01 -11.42
N LEU A 618 7.44 0.85 -11.75
CA LEU A 618 6.60 -0.15 -11.10
C LEU A 618 6.98 -1.56 -11.55
N VAL A 619 6.53 -2.57 -10.79
CA VAL A 619 6.62 -3.98 -11.23
C VAL A 619 5.88 -4.12 -12.56
N GLY A 620 6.54 -4.75 -13.54
CA GLY A 620 6.01 -4.86 -14.91
C GLY A 620 6.30 -3.65 -15.81
N ALA A 621 7.07 -2.65 -15.37
CA ALA A 621 7.46 -1.52 -16.21
C ALA A 621 8.42 -1.87 -17.37
N GLY A 622 8.98 -3.09 -17.39
CA GLY A 622 9.89 -3.58 -18.44
C GLY A 622 11.39 -3.46 -18.11
N ARG A 623 11.76 -3.26 -16.83
CA ARG A 623 13.13 -2.95 -16.39
C ARG A 623 14.09 -4.14 -16.54
N SER A 624 13.71 -5.29 -16.00
CA SER A 624 14.51 -6.52 -16.07
C SER A 624 14.56 -7.04 -17.51
N GLU A 625 13.46 -6.93 -18.25
CA GLU A 625 13.42 -7.28 -19.69
C GLU A 625 14.36 -6.39 -20.51
N LEU A 626 14.39 -5.08 -20.22
CA LEU A 626 15.35 -4.15 -20.83
C LEU A 626 16.79 -4.56 -20.50
N ALA A 627 17.10 -4.86 -19.23
CA ALA A 627 18.43 -5.29 -18.80
C ALA A 627 18.89 -6.57 -19.52
N ARG A 628 18.03 -7.59 -19.57
CA ARG A 628 18.28 -8.86 -20.26
C ARG A 628 18.48 -8.66 -21.77
N ALA A 629 17.72 -7.76 -22.39
CA ALA A 629 17.88 -7.44 -23.81
C ALA A 629 19.16 -6.65 -24.11
N ILE A 630 19.62 -5.80 -23.18
CA ILE A 630 20.91 -5.08 -23.30
C ILE A 630 22.08 -6.08 -23.35
N VAL A 631 22.05 -7.15 -22.54
CA VAL A 631 23.09 -8.19 -22.53
C VAL A 631 22.85 -9.36 -23.50
N GLY A 632 21.77 -9.32 -24.27
CA GLY A 632 21.46 -10.34 -25.28
C GLY A 632 21.00 -11.69 -24.72
N ILE A 633 20.39 -11.69 -23.53
CA ILE A 633 19.60 -12.83 -23.02
C ILE A 633 18.26 -12.87 -23.75
N ASP A 634 17.58 -11.71 -23.81
CA ASP A 634 16.34 -11.54 -24.56
C ASP A 634 16.61 -10.88 -25.92
N ALA A 635 15.77 -11.17 -26.92
CA ALA A 635 15.90 -10.55 -28.24
C ALA A 635 15.36 -9.11 -28.23
N ALA A 636 16.13 -8.17 -28.79
CA ALA A 636 15.63 -6.84 -29.12
C ALA A 636 15.38 -6.74 -30.63
N THR A 637 14.27 -6.11 -31.00
CA THR A 637 13.82 -5.96 -32.38
C THR A 637 14.47 -4.78 -33.10
N ALA A 638 14.93 -3.77 -32.37
CA ALA A 638 15.62 -2.60 -32.91
C ALA A 638 16.59 -1.96 -31.89
N GLY A 639 17.38 -1.00 -32.36
CA GLY A 639 18.31 -0.20 -31.56
C GLY A 639 19.72 -0.79 -31.45
N THR A 640 20.62 -0.02 -30.83
CA THR A 640 22.05 -0.34 -30.72
C THR A 640 22.54 -0.25 -29.27
N VAL A 641 23.47 -1.13 -28.91
CA VAL A 641 24.18 -1.11 -27.62
C VAL A 641 25.68 -0.98 -27.89
N THR A 642 26.30 0.04 -27.29
CA THR A 642 27.73 0.31 -27.37
C THR A 642 28.33 0.22 -25.98
N VAL A 643 29.43 -0.54 -25.85
CA VAL A 643 30.14 -0.71 -24.56
C VAL A 643 31.58 -0.27 -24.75
N ALA A 644 32.04 0.68 -23.93
CA ALA A 644 33.38 1.27 -24.00
C ALA A 644 33.80 1.67 -25.43
N GLY A 645 32.89 2.32 -26.18
CA GLY A 645 33.10 2.76 -27.57
C GLY A 645 32.93 1.68 -28.65
N ARG A 646 32.66 0.41 -28.28
CA ARG A 646 32.46 -0.69 -29.23
C ARG A 646 30.97 -1.04 -29.36
N THR A 647 30.40 -0.85 -30.55
CA THR A 647 29.03 -1.29 -30.86
C THR A 647 28.98 -2.82 -30.95
N ILE A 648 28.07 -3.45 -30.20
CA ILE A 648 27.91 -4.91 -30.18
C ILE A 648 26.87 -5.32 -31.22
N VAL A 649 27.33 -5.81 -32.37
CA VAL A 649 26.45 -6.20 -33.50
C VAL A 649 25.58 -7.41 -33.14
N ARG A 650 26.20 -8.49 -32.65
CA ARG A 650 25.49 -9.68 -32.17
C ARG A 650 25.57 -9.72 -30.65
N ARG A 651 24.46 -9.39 -29.98
CA ARG A 651 24.35 -9.41 -28.53
C ARG A 651 24.15 -10.83 -28.03
N THR A 652 25.06 -11.28 -27.19
CA THR A 652 25.00 -12.50 -26.39
C THR A 652 25.70 -12.18 -25.07
N PRO A 653 25.41 -12.90 -23.97
CA PRO A 653 26.10 -12.68 -22.71
C PRO A 653 27.63 -12.73 -22.84
N ARG A 654 28.13 -13.62 -23.71
CA ARG A 654 29.56 -13.77 -24.00
C ARG A 654 30.17 -12.54 -24.67
N THR A 655 29.57 -12.09 -25.77
CA THR A 655 30.08 -10.93 -26.53
C THR A 655 29.97 -9.64 -25.72
N CYS A 656 28.96 -9.52 -24.85
CA CYS A 656 28.82 -8.40 -23.93
C CYS A 656 29.89 -8.44 -22.84
N GLN A 657 30.14 -9.60 -22.24
CA GLN A 657 31.22 -9.77 -21.26
C GLN A 657 32.59 -9.43 -21.87
N ASP A 658 32.89 -9.90 -23.08
CA ASP A 658 34.13 -9.60 -23.80
C ASP A 658 34.30 -8.11 -24.11
N ALA A 659 33.20 -7.37 -24.23
CA ALA A 659 33.21 -5.91 -24.39
C ALA A 659 33.26 -5.16 -23.04
N GLY A 660 33.16 -5.86 -21.90
CA GLY A 660 33.21 -5.28 -20.57
C GLY A 660 31.85 -4.97 -19.94
N LEU A 661 30.76 -5.60 -20.41
CA LEU A 661 29.41 -5.47 -19.86
C LEU A 661 28.95 -6.80 -19.24
N VAL A 662 28.60 -6.78 -17.97
CA VAL A 662 28.07 -7.95 -17.25
C VAL A 662 26.75 -7.65 -16.55
N TYR A 663 25.98 -8.69 -16.29
CA TYR A 663 24.65 -8.62 -15.67
C TYR A 663 24.56 -9.52 -14.45
N VAL A 664 24.04 -8.98 -13.36
CA VAL A 664 23.71 -9.69 -12.12
C VAL A 664 22.19 -9.80 -12.06
N PRO A 665 21.62 -11.02 -12.07
CA PRO A 665 20.18 -11.24 -12.19
C PRO A 665 19.42 -11.01 -10.88
N GLU A 666 18.16 -10.63 -11.01
CA GLU A 666 17.18 -10.54 -9.92
C GLU A 666 17.04 -11.87 -9.16
N ASP A 667 16.75 -12.97 -9.87
CA ASP A 667 16.72 -14.31 -9.27
C ASP A 667 18.12 -14.92 -9.24
N ARG A 668 18.83 -14.63 -8.14
CA ARG A 668 20.15 -15.20 -7.90
C ARG A 668 20.16 -16.72 -7.80
N HIS A 669 19.10 -17.37 -7.32
CA HIS A 669 19.08 -18.82 -7.09
C HIS A 669 18.93 -19.58 -8.39
N SER A 670 18.09 -19.08 -9.30
CA SER A 670 17.87 -19.70 -10.61
C SER A 670 18.94 -19.33 -11.64
N HIS A 671 19.53 -18.13 -11.55
CA HIS A 671 20.39 -17.59 -12.63
C HIS A 671 21.78 -17.12 -12.17
N GLY A 672 21.98 -16.89 -10.87
CA GLY A 672 23.19 -16.27 -10.32
C GLY A 672 24.21 -17.27 -9.76
N ILE A 673 23.76 -18.22 -8.92
CA ILE A 673 24.61 -19.05 -8.06
C ILE A 673 24.42 -20.55 -8.27
N PHE A 674 25.49 -21.34 -8.15
CA PHE A 674 25.40 -22.79 -8.15
C PHE A 674 25.23 -23.32 -6.71
N LEU A 675 23.99 -23.36 -6.21
CA LEU A 675 23.67 -23.67 -4.81
C LEU A 675 24.31 -24.99 -4.30
N ASN A 676 24.31 -26.02 -5.13
CA ASN A 676 24.79 -27.36 -4.75
C ASN A 676 26.28 -27.57 -5.03
N LEU A 677 27.00 -26.55 -5.46
CA LEU A 677 28.42 -26.61 -5.76
C LEU A 677 29.24 -25.73 -4.78
N PRO A 678 30.55 -26.02 -4.64
CA PRO A 678 31.50 -25.14 -3.99
C PRO A 678 31.42 -23.68 -4.45
N ASN A 679 31.59 -22.75 -3.51
CA ASN A 679 31.62 -21.31 -3.78
C ASN A 679 32.62 -20.94 -4.89
N LEU A 680 33.79 -21.59 -4.89
CA LEU A 680 34.84 -21.40 -5.88
C LEU A 680 34.33 -21.51 -7.32
N TYR A 681 33.51 -22.52 -7.59
CA TYR A 681 32.99 -22.80 -8.94
C TYR A 681 31.98 -21.75 -9.40
N THR A 682 31.20 -21.18 -8.48
CA THR A 682 30.35 -20.03 -8.82
C THR A 682 31.23 -18.84 -9.18
N MET A 683 32.25 -18.54 -8.36
CA MET A 683 33.11 -17.35 -8.55
C MET A 683 33.91 -17.42 -9.87
N SER A 684 34.40 -18.59 -10.27
CA SER A 684 35.24 -18.76 -11.47
C SER A 684 34.45 -19.00 -12.76
N ALA A 685 33.13 -19.26 -12.66
CA ALA A 685 32.30 -19.74 -13.77
C ALA A 685 32.41 -18.91 -15.05
N SER A 686 32.52 -17.59 -14.90
CA SER A 686 32.49 -16.65 -16.02
C SER A 686 33.84 -16.52 -16.74
N ILE A 687 34.93 -17.05 -16.16
CA ILE A 687 36.29 -16.95 -16.69
C ILE A 687 37.01 -18.29 -16.85
N LEU A 688 36.32 -19.43 -16.78
CA LEU A 688 36.93 -20.76 -16.93
C LEU A 688 37.81 -20.88 -18.18
N HIS A 689 37.39 -20.25 -19.28
CA HIS A 689 38.13 -20.17 -20.55
C HIS A 689 39.51 -19.47 -20.46
N GLN A 690 39.75 -18.66 -19.42
CA GLN A 690 41.00 -17.94 -19.13
C GLN A 690 41.87 -18.69 -18.11
N LEU A 691 41.34 -19.69 -17.41
CA LEU A 691 42.01 -20.41 -16.33
C LEU A 691 42.86 -21.61 -16.83
N GLY A 692 43.23 -21.62 -18.11
CA GLY A 692 44.09 -22.65 -18.72
C GLY A 692 43.36 -23.49 -19.77
N ARG A 693 44.08 -23.84 -20.84
CA ARG A 693 43.66 -24.78 -21.89
C ARG A 693 44.83 -25.73 -22.22
N PRO A 694 44.60 -27.05 -22.42
CA PRO A 694 43.31 -27.74 -22.42
C PRO A 694 42.79 -28.13 -21.02
N LEU A 695 43.62 -28.05 -19.98
CA LEU A 695 43.26 -28.37 -18.60
C LEU A 695 43.14 -27.10 -17.75
N LEU A 696 42.15 -27.08 -16.86
CA LEU A 696 41.92 -25.99 -15.92
C LEU A 696 42.99 -25.97 -14.82
N SER A 697 43.57 -24.81 -14.56
CA SER A 697 44.56 -24.60 -13.51
C SER A 697 43.88 -24.38 -12.15
N ALA A 698 43.73 -25.45 -11.37
CA ALA A 698 43.22 -25.37 -10.01
C ALA A 698 43.96 -24.33 -9.12
N PRO A 699 45.31 -24.19 -9.20
CA PRO A 699 46.01 -23.15 -8.44
C PRO A 699 45.65 -21.72 -8.88
N ALA A 700 45.35 -21.49 -10.16
CA ALA A 700 44.92 -20.17 -10.65
C ALA A 700 43.50 -19.86 -10.21
N GLU A 701 42.60 -20.84 -10.28
CA GLU A 701 41.23 -20.73 -9.82
C GLU A 701 41.17 -20.40 -8.33
N GLN A 702 41.91 -21.14 -7.49
CA GLN A 702 41.98 -20.90 -6.05
C GLN A 702 42.50 -19.51 -5.70
N ARG A 703 43.54 -19.02 -6.41
CA ARG A 703 44.08 -17.67 -6.21
C ARG A 703 43.03 -16.60 -6.48
N ILE A 704 42.23 -16.77 -7.53
CA ILE A 704 41.15 -15.83 -7.88
C ILE A 704 40.01 -15.89 -6.85
N GLY A 705 39.61 -17.09 -6.44
CA GLY A 705 38.61 -17.26 -5.39
C GLY A 705 39.03 -16.59 -4.08
N ALA A 706 40.27 -16.82 -3.64
CA ALA A 706 40.82 -16.19 -2.43
C ALA A 706 40.82 -14.67 -2.52
N ARG A 707 41.26 -14.11 -3.67
CA ARG A 707 41.25 -12.67 -3.91
C ARG A 707 39.85 -12.06 -3.77
N PHE A 708 38.82 -12.69 -4.35
CA PHE A 708 37.45 -12.15 -4.29
C PHE A 708 36.77 -12.38 -2.94
N VAL A 709 37.11 -13.45 -2.22
CA VAL A 709 36.69 -13.65 -0.83
C VAL A 709 37.19 -12.51 0.04
N GLU A 710 38.45 -12.12 -0.10
CA GLU A 710 39.05 -11.00 0.62
C GLU A 710 38.46 -9.66 0.17
N GLN A 711 38.48 -9.39 -1.15
CA GLN A 711 38.03 -8.12 -1.72
C GLN A 711 36.57 -7.80 -1.39
N LEU A 712 35.67 -8.80 -1.46
CA LEU A 712 34.24 -8.60 -1.20
C LEU A 712 33.85 -8.95 0.25
N ARG A 713 34.81 -9.27 1.11
CA ARG A 713 34.60 -9.65 2.51
C ARG A 713 33.55 -10.77 2.65
N ILE A 714 33.69 -11.82 1.83
CA ILE A 714 32.77 -12.96 1.82
C ILE A 714 33.12 -13.88 2.98
N LYS A 715 32.18 -14.06 3.91
CA LYS A 715 32.38 -14.93 5.07
C LYS A 715 32.14 -16.38 4.65
N VAL A 716 33.23 -17.11 4.43
CA VAL A 716 33.24 -18.54 4.09
C VAL A 716 34.23 -19.28 4.99
N ASN A 717 33.92 -20.52 5.36
CA ASN A 717 34.84 -21.39 6.10
C ASN A 717 35.95 -21.93 5.20
N SER A 718 35.65 -22.10 3.91
CA SER A 718 36.61 -22.44 2.87
C SER A 718 36.04 -22.13 1.48
N LEU A 719 36.91 -22.04 0.47
CA LEU A 719 36.48 -21.94 -0.93
C LEU A 719 35.67 -23.16 -1.41
N GLN A 720 35.84 -24.30 -0.72
CA GLN A 720 35.14 -25.56 -1.01
C GLN A 720 33.79 -25.68 -0.30
N GLN A 721 33.44 -24.73 0.57
CA GLN A 721 32.13 -24.69 1.20
C GLN A 721 31.02 -24.63 0.15
N VAL A 722 29.98 -25.43 0.34
CA VAL A 722 28.84 -25.51 -0.57
C VAL A 722 28.00 -24.24 -0.47
N SER A 723 27.67 -23.64 -1.61
CA SER A 723 27.05 -22.32 -1.72
C SER A 723 25.71 -22.20 -0.97
N ARG A 724 24.88 -23.25 -0.94
CA ARG A 724 23.60 -23.26 -0.20
C ARG A 724 23.74 -23.04 1.31
N THR A 725 24.92 -23.28 1.88
CA THR A 725 25.17 -23.12 3.33
C THR A 725 25.57 -21.70 3.70
N LEU A 726 25.84 -20.83 2.72
CA LEU A 726 26.14 -19.43 2.95
C LEU A 726 24.87 -18.66 3.32
N SER A 727 25.01 -17.61 4.14
CA SER A 727 23.92 -16.65 4.35
C SER A 727 23.58 -15.91 3.05
N GLY A 728 22.35 -15.40 2.93
CA GLY A 728 21.89 -14.69 1.73
C GLY A 728 22.83 -13.58 1.27
N GLY A 729 23.34 -12.77 2.20
CA GLY A 729 24.34 -11.73 1.90
C GLY A 729 25.65 -12.27 1.31
N ASN A 730 26.16 -13.39 1.83
CA ASN A 730 27.38 -14.02 1.29
C ASN A 730 27.12 -14.73 -0.05
N GLN A 731 25.93 -15.27 -0.25
CA GLN A 731 25.50 -15.76 -1.57
C GLN A 731 25.51 -14.60 -2.58
N GLN A 732 24.94 -13.44 -2.23
CA GLN A 732 24.93 -12.27 -3.11
C GLN A 732 26.33 -11.78 -3.45
N LYS A 733 27.21 -11.64 -2.45
CA LYS A 733 28.62 -11.29 -2.68
C LYS A 733 29.35 -12.30 -3.57
N THR A 734 29.01 -13.58 -3.49
CA THR A 734 29.55 -14.63 -4.36
C THR A 734 29.09 -14.47 -5.82
N VAL A 735 27.83 -14.07 -6.04
CA VAL A 735 27.30 -13.75 -7.38
C VAL A 735 27.95 -12.48 -7.95
N LEU A 736 28.20 -11.48 -7.10
CA LEU A 736 28.97 -10.30 -7.48
C LEU A 736 30.41 -10.69 -7.88
N ALA A 737 31.09 -11.54 -7.11
CA ALA A 737 32.42 -12.06 -7.45
C ALA A 737 32.44 -12.72 -8.84
N LYS A 738 31.47 -13.60 -9.12
CA LYS A 738 31.29 -14.26 -10.43
C LYS A 738 31.23 -13.27 -11.59
N SER A 739 30.67 -12.09 -11.37
CA SER A 739 30.49 -11.08 -12.42
C SER A 739 31.69 -10.15 -12.52
N LEU A 740 32.29 -9.77 -11.39
CA LEU A 740 33.41 -8.85 -11.31
C LEU A 740 34.75 -9.49 -11.70
N VAL A 741 34.87 -10.82 -11.61
CA VAL A 741 36.09 -11.55 -12.00
C VAL A 741 36.51 -11.32 -13.45
N SER A 742 35.56 -11.01 -14.36
CA SER A 742 35.86 -10.65 -15.75
C SER A 742 36.33 -9.20 -15.94
N ALA A 743 36.53 -8.44 -14.87
CA ALA A 743 36.98 -7.05 -14.89
C ALA A 743 36.13 -6.15 -15.82
N PRO A 744 34.80 -6.08 -15.60
CA PRO A 744 33.91 -5.30 -16.45
C PRO A 744 34.19 -3.79 -16.38
N LYS A 745 33.76 -3.07 -17.42
CA LYS A 745 33.68 -1.59 -17.44
C LYS A 745 32.33 -1.09 -16.96
N VAL A 746 31.29 -1.90 -17.14
CA VAL A 746 29.93 -1.61 -16.69
C VAL A 746 29.27 -2.88 -16.17
N VAL A 747 28.54 -2.76 -15.06
CA VAL A 747 27.70 -3.83 -14.51
C VAL A 747 26.25 -3.36 -14.43
N ILE A 748 25.33 -4.23 -14.84
CA ILE A 748 23.91 -4.08 -14.56
C ILE A 748 23.59 -4.93 -13.33
N LEU A 749 23.06 -4.28 -12.29
CA LEU A 749 22.66 -4.91 -11.04
C LEU A 749 21.14 -4.91 -10.95
N ASP A 750 20.53 -6.08 -11.13
CA ASP A 750 19.07 -6.23 -11.04
C ASP A 750 18.68 -6.79 -9.67
N GLU A 751 17.96 -5.98 -8.90
CA GLU A 751 17.49 -6.27 -7.54
C GLU A 751 18.61 -6.81 -6.62
N PRO A 752 19.77 -6.12 -6.53
CA PRO A 752 20.98 -6.69 -5.93
C PRO A 752 20.89 -6.93 -4.43
N THR A 753 19.87 -6.38 -3.75
CA THR A 753 19.65 -6.54 -2.30
C THR A 753 18.35 -7.27 -1.98
N ARG A 754 17.69 -7.87 -2.98
CA ARG A 754 16.49 -8.66 -2.77
C ARG A 754 16.79 -9.90 -1.92
N GLY A 755 16.02 -10.10 -0.85
CA GLY A 755 16.10 -11.31 -0.02
C GLY A 755 17.44 -11.49 0.72
N ILE A 756 18.12 -10.39 1.07
CA ILE A 756 19.24 -10.37 2.03
C ILE A 756 18.88 -9.46 3.22
N ASP A 757 19.48 -9.71 4.38
CA ASP A 757 19.18 -8.95 5.60
C ASP A 757 19.70 -7.50 5.55
N ALA A 758 19.19 -6.63 6.44
CA ALA A 758 19.52 -5.20 6.46
C ALA A 758 21.02 -4.91 6.61
N ARG A 759 21.77 -5.73 7.35
CA ARG A 759 23.22 -5.57 7.50
C ARG A 759 23.94 -5.94 6.21
N ALA A 760 23.56 -7.05 5.60
CA ALA A 760 24.11 -7.49 4.32
C ALA A 760 23.80 -6.51 3.18
N ARG A 761 22.65 -5.83 3.23
CA ARG A 761 22.28 -4.76 2.30
C ARG A 761 23.27 -3.59 2.37
N VAL A 762 23.57 -3.09 3.57
CA VAL A 762 24.58 -2.03 3.76
C VAL A 762 25.95 -2.46 3.25
N ASP A 763 26.36 -3.72 3.49
CA ASP A 763 27.61 -4.25 2.95
C ASP A 763 27.65 -4.20 1.41
N VAL A 764 26.56 -4.58 0.74
CA VAL A 764 26.45 -4.54 -0.73
C VAL A 764 26.45 -3.10 -1.24
N HIS A 765 25.76 -2.19 -0.56
CA HIS A 765 25.74 -0.76 -0.88
C HIS A 765 27.13 -0.14 -0.84
N MET A 766 27.88 -0.37 0.24
CA MET A 766 29.26 0.07 0.37
C MET A 766 30.14 -0.52 -0.73
N LEU A 767 29.96 -1.80 -1.07
CA LEU A 767 30.71 -2.44 -2.14
C LEU A 767 30.43 -1.79 -3.51
N ILE A 768 29.17 -1.47 -3.82
CA ILE A 768 28.81 -0.77 -5.06
C ILE A 768 29.50 0.60 -5.11
N HIS A 769 29.52 1.32 -3.98
CA HIS A 769 30.20 2.59 -3.87
C HIS A 769 31.72 2.46 -4.08
N GLU A 770 32.37 1.50 -3.42
CA GLU A 770 33.82 1.26 -3.57
C GLU A 770 34.19 0.92 -5.03
N LEU A 771 33.37 0.11 -5.72
CA LEU A 771 33.61 -0.27 -7.12
C LEU A 771 33.39 0.89 -8.09
N THR A 772 32.42 1.76 -7.83
CA THR A 772 32.15 2.95 -8.67
C THR A 772 33.26 3.99 -8.52
N GLN A 773 33.81 4.17 -7.31
CA GLN A 773 35.01 5.00 -7.10
C GLN A 773 36.24 4.49 -7.87
N GLN A 774 36.30 3.19 -8.17
CA GLN A 774 37.35 2.58 -9.02
C GLN A 774 37.07 2.75 -10.53
N GLY A 775 36.01 3.48 -10.91
CA GLY A 775 35.66 3.81 -12.28
C GLY A 775 34.67 2.84 -12.95
N LEU A 776 34.12 1.86 -12.23
CA LEU A 776 33.09 0.97 -12.75
C LEU A 776 31.77 1.74 -12.96
N GLY A 777 31.20 1.67 -14.16
CA GLY A 777 29.84 2.16 -14.40
C GLY A 777 28.79 1.17 -13.88
N VAL A 778 27.72 1.67 -13.27
CA VAL A 778 26.66 0.82 -12.71
C VAL A 778 25.30 1.26 -13.23
N LEU A 779 24.53 0.32 -13.77
CA LEU A 779 23.09 0.47 -13.94
C LEU A 779 22.40 -0.31 -12.81
N LEU A 780 21.79 0.40 -11.86
CA LEU A 780 21.12 -0.17 -10.71
C LEU A 780 19.62 -0.25 -10.97
N ILE A 781 19.06 -1.46 -10.93
CA ILE A 781 17.63 -1.70 -11.02
C ILE A 781 17.17 -2.19 -9.66
N SER A 782 16.17 -1.52 -9.09
CA SER A 782 15.56 -1.92 -7.83
C SER A 782 14.10 -1.46 -7.78
N SER A 783 13.25 -2.28 -7.19
CA SER A 783 11.86 -1.94 -6.84
C SER A 783 11.78 -1.08 -5.59
N ASP A 784 12.87 -0.98 -4.81
CA ASP A 784 12.99 -0.10 -3.67
C ASP A 784 13.47 1.28 -4.13
N PHE A 785 12.55 2.26 -4.20
CA PHE A 785 12.89 3.61 -4.64
C PHE A 785 13.90 4.30 -3.71
N GLU A 786 13.91 3.99 -2.42
CA GLU A 786 14.89 4.56 -1.49
C GLU A 786 16.29 4.07 -1.83
N GLU A 787 16.45 2.77 -2.14
CA GLU A 787 17.73 2.23 -2.60
C GLU A 787 18.22 2.89 -3.88
N VAL A 788 17.32 3.09 -4.84
CA VAL A 788 17.64 3.76 -6.10
C VAL A 788 18.07 5.19 -5.86
N ILE A 789 17.35 5.95 -5.02
CA ILE A 789 17.68 7.33 -4.67
C ILE A 789 19.02 7.40 -3.94
N GLU A 790 19.24 6.53 -2.95
CA GLU A 790 20.42 6.55 -2.08
C GLU A 790 21.73 6.27 -2.84
N LEU A 791 21.69 5.32 -3.78
CA LEU A 791 22.90 4.87 -4.47
C LEU A 791 23.20 5.65 -5.75
N SER A 792 22.18 6.16 -6.44
CA SER A 792 22.31 6.64 -7.82
C SER A 792 22.68 8.13 -7.93
N ASP A 793 23.56 8.46 -8.87
CA ASP A 793 23.90 9.85 -9.24
C ASP A 793 22.78 10.52 -10.06
N ARG A 794 21.94 9.70 -10.72
CA ARG A 794 20.69 10.11 -11.35
C ARG A 794 19.77 8.90 -11.55
N VAL A 795 18.49 9.17 -11.71
CA VAL A 795 17.46 8.13 -11.84
C VAL A 795 16.71 8.29 -13.15
N LEU A 796 16.64 7.22 -13.91
CA LEU A 796 15.77 7.04 -15.06
C LEU A 796 14.46 6.41 -14.60
N VAL A 797 13.33 7.01 -14.95
CA VAL A 797 12.01 6.48 -14.61
C VAL A 797 11.38 5.83 -15.82
N MET A 798 10.98 4.57 -15.66
CA MET A 798 10.37 3.76 -16.70
C MET A 798 8.88 3.53 -16.42
N TYR A 799 8.04 3.80 -17.42
CA TYR A 799 6.59 3.59 -17.38
C TYR A 799 6.11 2.97 -18.69
N HIS A 800 5.38 1.85 -18.59
CA HIS A 800 4.90 1.06 -19.74
C HIS A 800 5.95 0.86 -20.84
N GLY A 801 7.15 0.42 -20.46
CA GLY A 801 8.18 0.09 -21.43
C GLY A 801 8.94 1.29 -22.02
N ARG A 802 8.68 2.52 -21.58
CA ARG A 802 9.37 3.72 -22.06
C ARG A 802 10.07 4.46 -20.92
N LEU A 803 11.20 5.08 -21.23
CA LEU A 803 11.78 6.08 -20.32
C LEU A 803 10.94 7.36 -20.42
N VAL A 804 10.34 7.77 -19.31
CA VAL A 804 9.43 8.93 -19.25
C VAL A 804 10.08 10.15 -18.61
N GLU A 805 11.05 9.94 -17.73
CA GLU A 805 11.76 11.04 -17.06
C GLU A 805 13.19 10.62 -16.69
N GLU A 806 14.09 11.60 -16.69
CA GLU A 806 15.45 11.49 -16.14
C GLU A 806 15.63 12.56 -15.07
N LEU A 807 15.94 12.13 -13.85
CA LEU A 807 16.02 12.95 -12.66
C LEU A 807 17.47 13.01 -12.18
N PRO A 808 18.10 14.21 -12.13
CA PRO A 808 19.35 14.40 -11.40
C PRO A 808 19.15 14.07 -9.91
N HIS A 809 20.19 13.59 -9.21
CA HIS A 809 20.09 13.21 -7.79
C HIS A 809 19.39 14.26 -6.91
N ALA A 810 19.67 15.55 -7.09
CA ALA A 810 19.05 16.65 -6.33
C ALA A 810 17.53 16.78 -6.52
N GLN A 811 16.98 16.19 -7.58
CA GLN A 811 15.54 16.18 -7.89
C GLN A 811 14.90 14.82 -7.64
N CYS A 812 15.66 13.83 -7.16
CA CYS A 812 15.17 12.50 -6.85
C CYS A 812 14.42 12.52 -5.53
N GLN A 813 13.12 12.81 -5.60
CA GLN A 813 12.17 12.65 -4.50
C GLN A 813 11.30 11.42 -4.76
N ILE A 814 10.95 10.68 -3.71
CA ILE A 814 10.14 9.45 -3.82
C ILE A 814 8.83 9.76 -4.53
N GLU A 815 8.19 10.87 -4.18
CA GLU A 815 6.93 11.34 -4.73
C GLU A 815 7.03 11.57 -6.24
N ARG A 816 8.11 12.20 -6.71
CA ARG A 816 8.32 12.51 -8.13
C ARG A 816 8.65 11.26 -8.95
N ILE A 817 9.51 10.39 -8.44
CA ILE A 817 9.78 9.08 -9.07
C ILE A 817 8.49 8.28 -9.16
N THR A 818 7.69 8.27 -8.09
CA THR A 818 6.40 7.58 -8.04
C THR A 818 5.44 8.17 -9.07
N ALA A 819 5.21 9.49 -9.08
CA ALA A 819 4.35 10.15 -10.04
C ALA A 819 4.73 9.85 -11.50
N ALA A 820 6.03 9.97 -11.82
CA ALA A 820 6.55 9.63 -13.14
C ALA A 820 6.36 8.15 -13.48
N ALA A 821 6.56 7.23 -12.53
CA ALA A 821 6.34 5.80 -12.70
C ALA A 821 4.85 5.42 -12.86
N PHE A 822 3.92 6.32 -12.50
CA PHE A 822 2.48 6.20 -12.75
C PHE A 822 2.01 7.00 -13.98
N GLY A 823 2.89 7.70 -14.69
CA GLY A 823 2.55 8.51 -15.86
C GLY A 823 1.88 9.86 -15.55
N LEU A 824 1.94 10.31 -14.30
CA LEU A 824 1.39 11.60 -13.85
C LEU A 824 2.44 12.70 -14.08
N LYS A 825 2.23 13.58 -15.08
CA LYS A 825 3.11 14.74 -15.28
C LYS A 825 2.76 15.86 -14.30
N GLU A 826 3.70 16.23 -13.43
CA GLU A 826 3.61 17.51 -12.71
C GLU A 826 3.70 18.67 -13.70
N SER A 827 2.72 19.58 -13.64
CA SER A 827 2.82 20.88 -14.28
C SER A 827 3.90 21.67 -13.54
N ARG A 828 5.04 21.92 -14.19
CA ARG A 828 6.14 22.70 -13.61
C ARG A 828 5.63 24.08 -13.19
N ALA A 829 5.66 24.36 -11.89
CA ALA A 829 5.58 25.71 -11.37
C ALA A 829 6.82 26.50 -11.84
N LEU A 830 6.57 27.66 -12.45
CA LEU A 830 7.57 28.70 -12.75
C LEU A 830 7.72 29.62 -11.54
#